data_AF-A0A523WF59-F1
#
_entry.id   AF-A0A523WF59-F1
#
_cell.length_a   1.000
_cell.length_b   1.000
_cell.length_c   1.000
_cell.angle_alpha   90.00
_cell.angle_beta   90.00
_cell.angle_gamma   90.00
#
_symmetry.space_group_name_H-M   'P 1'
#
loop_
_entity.id
_entity.type
_entity.pdbx_description
1 polymer ?
#
loop_
_entity_poly.entity_id
_entity_poly.type
_entity_poly.pdbx_seq_one_letter_code
_entity_poly.pdbx_strand_id
1 'polypeptide(L)'
;MHIWGLHILDVFIIFLYIGIILWLGKRAGRKTKNTGDFFLAGRKLGKFYQFFLNFGCSTNADQAVAVSREIYRQGIGGMWIQFLVLFLTPFYWFTTFFFRRVRLTTIGDYFTERFKSKSLGGSYAVFILLMSILGGGVGYMVAAKTMMAMTPKSVEQCSYEERLSIEQFREYQGLKSRLDEGLTSKEQTRYEELNEKNKRGELHSFISHTNPVLFYFIYAVIVGIYTMLGGFRAAAITDAIQGILIITFSLILIPIGLHRIGGFSGLHASVPDYMFELFGSVTMSEYAWYTIFAMALANLVSIIAVAPGMATAGSAKDEMTARFGMIGGMFFKRFIMIFWALAGLLAIGLYAGMLHDPDLIWGFMSKDLLFPGAIGLMLVGILAANMSTLDAGAVSYSALFIKNLYEPFRPDKSEKHYLFIGRIAIAVTLLGGIVVALFVNNLLELFKYMISVPAIFGASIWLGFIWRRLTKSAVFIQVAICLIIYAIIPNLFQTLDWARYNESFLQETKAKTVTITISALTEDVEAGKAEYIGQPIQRQHTIEPAGVFFENVARTDPADPSSPKVGLGRFHAEIWVLSWLGIDFSHYKKAQLVAIRFLFDAIFPLLLLFLISFVTNPTPKRHLDRFFAKMHTPVQKTPEEEKKALEDSYENPEKFKKDKILPKSNWEILKPTKLDLLGFGGSWVIVGIIILLLLLMISIK
;
A
#
# COMPACT_ATOMS: atom_id res chain seq x y z
N MET A 1 18.95 29.25 -16.97
CA MET A 1 18.39 29.98 -15.81
C MET A 1 17.75 28.96 -14.88
N HIS A 2 18.01 29.07 -13.57
CA HIS A 2 17.46 28.15 -12.57
C HIS A 2 16.53 28.89 -11.61
N ILE A 3 15.43 28.26 -11.23
CA ILE A 3 14.46 28.74 -10.24
C ILE A 3 14.30 27.61 -9.22
N TRP A 4 14.60 27.89 -7.94
CA TRP A 4 14.55 26.90 -6.84
C TRP A 4 15.36 25.62 -7.09
N GLY A 5 16.50 25.74 -7.77
CA GLY A 5 17.36 24.60 -8.12
C GLY A 5 16.92 23.82 -9.37
N LEU A 6 15.76 24.15 -9.96
CA LEU A 6 15.28 23.52 -11.19
C LEU A 6 15.55 24.39 -12.41
N HIS A 7 15.73 23.77 -13.56
CA HIS A 7 15.84 24.52 -14.81
C HIS A 7 14.48 25.14 -15.17
N ILE A 8 14.48 26.28 -15.86
CA ILE A 8 13.24 26.99 -16.22
C ILE A 8 12.26 26.12 -17.03
N LEU A 9 12.78 25.18 -17.83
CA LEU A 9 11.96 24.20 -18.56
C LEU A 9 11.22 23.24 -17.62
N ASP A 10 11.89 22.78 -16.55
CA ASP A 10 11.26 21.88 -15.56
C ASP A 10 10.10 22.58 -14.87
N VAL A 11 10.32 23.82 -14.45
CA VAL A 11 9.32 24.66 -13.80
C VAL A 11 8.14 24.92 -14.72
N PHE A 12 8.40 25.23 -15.99
CA PHE A 12 7.34 25.41 -16.99
C PHE A 12 6.49 24.15 -17.16
N ILE A 13 7.10 22.97 -17.24
CA ILE A 13 6.38 21.68 -17.36
C ILE A 13 5.46 21.45 -16.15
N ILE A 14 5.92 21.75 -14.93
CA ILE A 14 5.11 21.62 -13.71
C ILE A 14 3.89 22.54 -13.76
N PHE A 15 4.07 23.82 -14.09
CA PHE A 15 2.96 24.77 -14.19
C PHE A 15 1.98 24.43 -15.32
N LEU A 16 2.49 23.98 -16.47
CA LEU A 16 1.68 23.53 -17.58
C LEU A 16 0.80 22.34 -17.17
N TYR A 17 1.38 21.36 -16.48
CA TYR A 17 0.64 20.21 -15.94
C TYR A 17 -0.47 20.64 -14.98
N ILE A 18 -0.16 21.49 -14.00
CA ILE A 18 -1.16 22.00 -13.04
C ILE A 18 -2.31 22.71 -13.78
N GLY A 19 -1.98 23.57 -14.76
CA GLY A 19 -2.97 24.26 -15.59
C GLY A 19 -3.89 23.30 -16.34
N ILE A 20 -3.34 22.24 -16.94
CA ILE A 20 -4.11 21.21 -17.67
C ILE A 20 -5.06 20.47 -16.72
N ILE A 21 -4.59 20.03 -15.55
CA ILE A 21 -5.41 19.29 -14.58
C ILE A 21 -6.56 20.15 -14.05
N LEU A 22 -6.29 21.41 -13.68
CA LEU A 22 -7.33 22.34 -13.23
C LEU A 22 -8.37 22.60 -14.33
N TRP A 23 -7.93 22.76 -15.58
CA TRP A 23 -8.82 22.93 -16.72
C TRP A 23 -9.72 21.72 -16.95
N LEU A 24 -9.16 20.50 -16.86
CA LEU A 24 -9.90 19.26 -17.00
C LEU A 24 -10.93 19.08 -15.88
N GLY A 25 -10.54 19.35 -14.63
CA GLY A 25 -11.44 19.32 -13.48
C GLY A 25 -12.63 20.25 -13.67
N LYS A 26 -12.38 21.50 -14.09
CA LYS A 26 -13.43 22.48 -14.40
C LYS A 26 -14.34 22.02 -15.55
N ARG A 27 -13.75 21.47 -16.62
CA ARG A 27 -14.51 20.99 -17.80
C ARG A 27 -15.39 19.79 -17.46
N ALA A 28 -14.88 18.84 -16.68
CA ALA A 28 -15.61 17.66 -16.23
C ALA A 28 -16.74 18.04 -15.24
N GLY A 29 -16.48 18.97 -14.34
CA GLY A 29 -17.44 19.47 -13.35
C GLY A 29 -18.73 20.06 -13.93
N ARG A 30 -18.69 20.59 -15.17
CA ARG A 30 -19.89 21.07 -15.88
C ARG A 30 -20.95 19.97 -16.11
N LYS A 31 -20.55 18.70 -16.06
CA LYS A 31 -21.45 17.55 -16.25
C LYS A 31 -21.98 16.98 -14.94
N THR A 32 -21.55 17.48 -13.79
CA THR A 32 -21.92 16.98 -12.47
C THR A 32 -23.17 17.70 -11.96
N LYS A 33 -24.33 17.04 -11.97
CA LYS A 33 -25.61 17.65 -11.58
C LYS A 33 -26.18 17.13 -10.25
N ASN A 34 -25.86 15.90 -9.88
CA ASN A 34 -26.38 15.21 -8.69
C ASN A 34 -25.28 14.36 -8.02
N THR A 35 -25.60 13.76 -6.88
CA THR A 35 -24.68 12.89 -6.13
C THR A 35 -24.25 11.64 -6.91
N GLY A 36 -25.11 11.07 -7.76
CA GLY A 36 -24.77 9.94 -8.62
C GLY A 36 -23.71 10.29 -9.67
N ASP A 37 -23.79 11.49 -10.26
CA ASP A 37 -22.77 12.01 -11.16
C ASP A 37 -21.46 12.29 -10.40
N PHE A 38 -21.57 12.86 -9.20
CA PHE A 38 -20.41 13.26 -8.41
C PHE A 38 -19.62 12.08 -7.83
N PHE A 39 -20.31 11.07 -7.26
CA PHE A 39 -19.65 9.95 -6.59
C PHE A 39 -19.39 8.74 -7.51
N LEU A 40 -20.17 8.56 -8.57
CA LEU A 40 -20.08 7.38 -9.44
C LEU A 40 -19.95 7.72 -10.93
N ALA A 41 -19.67 8.97 -11.28
CA ALA A 41 -19.57 9.42 -12.67
C ALA A 41 -20.82 9.07 -13.51
N GLY A 42 -21.99 8.98 -12.87
CA GLY A 42 -23.26 8.61 -13.50
C GLY A 42 -23.32 7.15 -13.97
N ARG A 43 -22.43 6.27 -13.49
CA ARG A 43 -22.33 4.85 -13.87
C ARG A 43 -22.13 4.62 -15.38
N LYS A 44 -21.36 5.50 -16.04
CA LYS A 44 -21.20 5.53 -17.50
C LYS A 44 -19.74 5.43 -17.98
N LEU A 45 -18.79 5.13 -17.08
CA LEU A 45 -17.39 5.05 -17.49
C LEU A 45 -17.15 3.82 -18.38
N GLY A 46 -16.47 4.07 -19.50
CA GLY A 46 -16.05 3.04 -20.46
C GLY A 46 -14.73 2.38 -20.07
N LYS A 47 -14.34 1.35 -20.83
CA LYS A 47 -13.14 0.52 -20.57
C LYS A 47 -11.85 1.32 -20.45
N PHE A 48 -11.64 2.32 -21.32
CA PHE A 48 -10.45 3.16 -21.32
C PHE A 48 -10.28 3.92 -20.00
N TYR A 49 -11.31 4.66 -19.58
CA TYR A 49 -11.27 5.40 -18.32
C TYR A 49 -11.21 4.48 -17.10
N GLN A 50 -11.91 3.34 -17.15
CA GLN A 50 -11.82 2.34 -16.07
C GLN A 50 -10.42 1.73 -15.96
N PHE A 51 -9.74 1.46 -17.08
CA PHE A 51 -8.36 0.97 -17.05
C PHE A 51 -7.44 1.97 -16.35
N PHE A 52 -7.45 3.23 -16.78
CA PHE A 52 -6.57 4.25 -16.21
C PHE A 52 -6.92 4.63 -14.78
N LEU A 53 -8.20 4.68 -14.42
CA LEU A 53 -8.65 4.90 -13.05
C LEU A 53 -8.10 3.81 -12.12
N ASN A 54 -8.20 2.53 -12.50
CA ASN A 54 -7.68 1.44 -11.67
C ASN A 54 -6.14 1.38 -11.70
N PHE A 55 -5.50 1.73 -12.82
CA PHE A 55 -4.05 1.83 -12.92
C PHE A 55 -3.50 2.95 -12.01
N GLY A 56 -4.06 4.16 -12.09
CA GLY A 56 -3.71 5.34 -11.30
C GLY A 56 -3.95 5.12 -9.81
N CYS A 57 -5.17 4.73 -9.41
CA CYS A 57 -5.50 4.40 -8.01
C CYS A 57 -4.61 3.28 -7.41
N SER A 58 -4.03 2.43 -8.25
CA SER A 58 -3.11 1.38 -7.78
C SER A 58 -1.65 1.86 -7.71
N THR A 59 -1.34 2.99 -8.33
CA THR A 59 0.00 3.55 -8.50
C THR A 59 0.13 4.87 -7.75
N ASN A 60 0.49 4.78 -6.47
CA ASN A 60 0.84 5.97 -5.69
C ASN A 60 2.26 6.45 -6.04
N ALA A 61 2.58 7.73 -5.78
CA ALA A 61 3.91 8.29 -6.02
C ALA A 61 5.03 7.58 -5.26
N ASP A 62 4.72 7.07 -4.08
CA ASP A 62 5.69 6.35 -3.25
C ASP A 62 6.09 5.01 -3.85
N GLN A 63 5.32 4.42 -4.75
CA GLN A 63 5.52 3.03 -5.14
C GLN A 63 6.77 2.85 -6.00
N ALA A 64 7.08 3.78 -6.90
CA ALA A 64 8.33 3.73 -7.69
C ALA A 64 9.56 3.87 -6.79
N VAL A 65 9.50 4.82 -5.85
CA VAL A 65 10.54 5.04 -4.85
C VAL A 65 10.66 3.83 -3.92
N ALA A 66 9.55 3.29 -3.42
CA ALA A 66 9.50 2.19 -2.47
C ALA A 66 9.96 0.86 -3.09
N VAL A 67 9.58 0.56 -4.34
CA VAL A 67 10.09 -0.59 -5.07
C VAL A 67 11.60 -0.46 -5.21
N SER A 68 12.08 0.65 -5.75
CA SER A 68 13.52 0.86 -6.01
C SER A 68 14.34 0.86 -4.72
N ARG A 69 13.82 1.48 -3.66
CA ARG A 69 14.39 1.47 -2.30
C ARG A 69 14.50 0.06 -1.75
N GLU A 70 13.46 -0.74 -1.90
CA GLU A 70 13.43 -2.11 -1.38
C GLU A 70 14.41 -3.00 -2.15
N ILE A 71 14.49 -2.83 -3.46
CA ILE A 71 15.50 -3.52 -4.29
C ILE A 71 16.91 -3.05 -3.92
N TYR A 72 17.13 -1.76 -3.70
CA TYR A 72 18.43 -1.23 -3.29
C TYR A 72 18.90 -1.82 -1.95
N ARG A 73 17.97 -2.07 -1.01
CA ARG A 73 18.27 -2.64 0.31
C ARG A 73 18.45 -4.16 0.31
N GLN A 74 17.64 -4.89 -0.46
CA GLN A 74 17.50 -6.35 -0.32
C GLN A 74 17.72 -7.13 -1.62
N GLY A 75 18.08 -6.44 -2.70
CA GLY A 75 18.10 -7.02 -4.04
C GLY A 75 16.70 -7.33 -4.56
N ILE A 76 16.63 -8.10 -5.65
CA ILE A 76 15.40 -8.39 -6.37
C ILE A 76 14.38 -9.17 -5.52
N GLY A 77 14.82 -9.88 -4.47
CA GLY A 77 13.94 -10.56 -3.52
C GLY A 77 12.99 -9.62 -2.78
N GLY A 78 13.36 -8.34 -2.63
CA GLY A 78 12.48 -7.29 -2.10
C GLY A 78 11.19 -7.09 -2.91
N MET A 79 11.16 -7.56 -4.16
CA MET A 79 10.01 -7.43 -5.04
C MET A 79 8.78 -8.23 -4.58
N TRP A 80 8.96 -9.26 -3.74
CA TRP A 80 7.84 -10.07 -3.24
C TRP A 80 6.84 -9.28 -2.40
N ILE A 81 7.31 -8.29 -1.62
CA ILE A 81 6.44 -7.40 -0.83
C ILE A 81 5.49 -6.64 -1.77
N GLN A 82 6.02 -6.20 -2.90
CA GLN A 82 5.31 -5.38 -3.88
C GLN A 82 4.41 -6.26 -4.77
N PHE A 83 4.79 -7.53 -4.95
CA PHE A 83 4.01 -8.55 -5.65
C PHE A 83 2.98 -9.26 -4.80
N LEU A 84 2.79 -8.93 -3.52
CA LEU A 84 1.70 -9.52 -2.72
C LEU A 84 0.37 -9.43 -3.46
N VAL A 85 0.03 -8.24 -3.99
CA VAL A 85 -1.23 -8.01 -4.70
C VAL A 85 -1.25 -8.63 -6.12
N LEU A 86 -0.12 -9.09 -6.66
CA LEU A 86 -0.09 -9.83 -7.94
C LEU A 86 -0.98 -11.08 -7.84
N PHE A 87 -0.84 -11.84 -6.75
CA PHE A 87 -1.62 -13.06 -6.49
C PHE A 87 -3.10 -12.80 -6.16
N LEU A 88 -3.42 -11.59 -5.70
CA LEU A 88 -4.80 -11.16 -5.43
C LEU A 88 -5.51 -10.71 -6.70
N THR A 89 -4.76 -10.30 -7.72
CA THR A 89 -5.32 -9.66 -8.92
C THR A 89 -6.37 -10.52 -9.64
N PRO A 90 -6.18 -11.85 -9.79
CA PRO A 90 -7.22 -12.73 -10.33
C PRO A 90 -8.55 -12.67 -9.57
N PHE A 91 -8.52 -12.50 -8.24
CA PHE A 91 -9.74 -12.47 -7.41
C PHE A 91 -10.59 -11.21 -7.62
N TYR A 92 -10.01 -10.12 -8.16
CA TYR A 92 -10.80 -8.95 -8.55
C TYR A 92 -11.84 -9.25 -9.64
N TRP A 93 -11.64 -10.32 -10.42
CA TRP A 93 -12.66 -10.79 -11.35
C TRP A 93 -14.03 -10.98 -10.69
N PHE A 94 -14.02 -11.46 -9.44
CA PHE A 94 -15.23 -11.70 -8.64
C PHE A 94 -15.64 -10.48 -7.82
N THR A 95 -14.71 -9.81 -7.13
CA THR A 95 -15.08 -8.70 -6.24
C THR A 95 -15.62 -7.50 -7.03
N THR A 96 -15.02 -7.16 -8.17
CA THR A 96 -15.52 -6.10 -9.05
C THR A 96 -16.91 -6.42 -9.61
N PHE A 97 -17.16 -7.70 -9.89
CA PHE A 97 -18.49 -8.18 -10.28
C PHE A 97 -19.51 -8.00 -9.15
N PHE A 98 -19.16 -8.40 -7.92
CA PHE A 98 -20.05 -8.22 -6.76
C PHE A 98 -20.39 -6.75 -6.55
N PHE A 99 -19.37 -5.88 -6.55
CA PHE A 99 -19.53 -4.45 -6.34
C PHE A 99 -20.36 -3.78 -7.44
N ARG A 100 -20.13 -4.14 -8.71
CA ARG A 100 -20.92 -3.56 -9.81
C ARG A 100 -22.39 -3.99 -9.72
N ARG A 101 -22.67 -5.25 -9.38
CA ARG A 101 -24.04 -5.79 -9.34
C ARG A 101 -24.84 -5.36 -8.13
N VAL A 102 -24.24 -5.09 -6.97
CA VAL A 102 -25.05 -4.58 -5.85
C VAL A 102 -25.57 -3.16 -6.07
N ARG A 103 -25.11 -2.43 -7.08
CA ARG A 103 -25.58 -1.07 -7.43
C ARG A 103 -25.54 -0.11 -6.22
N LEU A 104 -24.55 -0.31 -5.36
CA LEU A 104 -24.29 0.52 -4.20
C LEU A 104 -23.29 1.62 -4.53
N THR A 105 -23.18 2.59 -3.64
CA THR A 105 -22.19 3.66 -3.73
C THR A 105 -21.01 3.36 -2.82
N THR A 106 -21.27 2.86 -1.61
CA THR A 106 -20.25 2.64 -0.59
C THR A 106 -20.36 1.25 0.04
N ILE A 107 -19.24 0.73 0.56
CA ILE A 107 -19.24 -0.52 1.33
C ILE A 107 -20.06 -0.38 2.63
N GLY A 108 -20.22 0.84 3.17
CA GLY A 108 -21.14 1.10 4.28
C GLY A 108 -22.60 0.81 3.91
N ASP A 109 -23.00 1.13 2.67
CA ASP A 109 -24.34 0.79 2.16
C ASP A 109 -24.52 -0.71 2.07
N TYR A 110 -23.45 -1.45 1.77
CA TYR A 110 -23.48 -2.92 1.73
C TYR A 110 -23.86 -3.48 3.10
N PHE A 111 -23.30 -2.97 4.19
CA PHE A 111 -23.67 -3.44 5.52
C PHE A 111 -25.14 -3.13 5.85
N THR A 112 -25.62 -1.97 5.40
CA THR A 112 -27.02 -1.57 5.58
C THR A 112 -27.95 -2.47 4.77
N GLU A 113 -27.61 -2.77 3.52
CA GLU A 113 -28.44 -3.59 2.63
C GLU A 113 -28.35 -5.09 2.98
N ARG A 114 -27.16 -5.64 3.25
CA ARG A 114 -26.97 -7.07 3.56
C ARG A 114 -27.44 -7.46 4.96
N PHE A 115 -27.29 -6.59 5.96
CA PHE A 115 -27.56 -6.92 7.37
C PHE A 115 -28.66 -6.07 8.03
N LYS A 116 -29.32 -5.17 7.29
CA LYS A 116 -30.28 -4.18 7.83
C LYS A 116 -29.71 -3.38 9.01
N SER A 117 -28.42 -3.07 8.96
CA SER A 117 -27.74 -2.38 10.06
C SER A 117 -27.01 -1.14 9.58
N LYS A 118 -27.64 0.02 9.83
CA LYS A 118 -26.99 1.33 9.68
C LYS A 118 -25.77 1.47 10.60
N SER A 119 -25.83 0.88 11.80
CA SER A 119 -24.73 0.91 12.76
C SER A 119 -23.47 0.16 12.26
N LEU A 120 -23.61 -1.01 11.61
CA LEU A 120 -22.45 -1.66 10.96
C LEU A 120 -21.87 -0.76 9.86
N GLY A 121 -22.72 -0.22 8.99
CA GLY A 121 -22.30 0.70 7.93
C GLY A 121 -21.58 1.94 8.48
N GLY A 122 -22.10 2.53 9.57
CA GLY A 122 -21.49 3.65 10.27
C GLY A 122 -20.17 3.29 10.95
N SER A 123 -20.07 2.12 11.59
CA SER A 123 -18.83 1.67 12.23
C SER A 123 -17.71 1.46 11.20
N TYR A 124 -18.03 0.84 10.06
CA TYR A 124 -17.13 0.72 8.93
C TYR A 124 -16.72 2.10 8.38
N ALA A 125 -17.68 3.02 8.25
CA ALA A 125 -17.42 4.37 7.76
C ALA A 125 -16.46 5.14 8.67
N VAL A 126 -16.73 5.20 9.99
CA VAL A 126 -15.82 5.86 10.96
C VAL A 126 -14.42 5.28 10.86
N PHE A 127 -14.32 3.95 10.88
CA PHE A 127 -13.05 3.26 10.86
C PHE A 127 -12.23 3.55 9.59
N ILE A 128 -12.86 3.42 8.41
CA ILE A 128 -12.17 3.67 7.14
C ILE A 128 -11.84 5.15 6.93
N LEU A 129 -12.67 6.07 7.43
CA LEU A 129 -12.36 7.51 7.38
C LEU A 129 -11.18 7.89 8.28
N LEU A 130 -11.00 7.23 9.43
CA LEU A 130 -9.79 7.41 10.25
C LEU A 130 -8.55 6.85 9.53
N MET A 131 -8.67 5.66 8.94
CA MET A 131 -7.57 5.06 8.18
C MET A 131 -7.22 5.85 6.92
N SER A 132 -8.19 6.51 6.29
CA SER A 132 -7.93 7.33 5.11
C SER A 132 -7.12 8.58 5.42
N ILE A 133 -7.34 9.19 6.59
CA ILE A 133 -6.54 10.31 7.07
C ILE A 133 -5.09 9.88 7.30
N LEU A 134 -4.87 8.70 7.91
CA LEU A 134 -3.53 8.13 8.09
C LEU A 134 -2.83 7.85 6.74
N GLY A 135 -3.53 7.20 5.81
CA GLY A 135 -2.99 6.91 4.48
C GLY A 135 -2.74 8.16 3.64
N GLY A 136 -3.58 9.20 3.76
CA GLY A 136 -3.37 10.48 3.09
C GLY A 136 -2.10 11.19 3.56
N GLY A 137 -1.79 11.14 4.86
CA GLY A 137 -0.56 11.70 5.41
C GLY A 137 0.71 11.06 4.85
N VAL A 138 0.71 9.74 4.70
CA VAL A 138 1.78 9.01 4.01
C VAL A 138 2.00 9.54 2.59
N GLY A 139 0.92 9.70 1.81
CA GLY A 139 0.99 10.22 0.45
C GLY A 139 1.61 11.62 0.37
N TYR A 140 1.24 12.52 1.29
CA TYR A 140 1.84 13.85 1.38
C TYR A 140 3.34 13.79 1.67
N MET A 141 3.72 13.05 2.72
CA MET A 141 5.13 12.94 3.15
C MET A 141 6.03 12.46 2.02
N VAL A 142 5.61 11.42 1.29
CA VAL A 142 6.43 10.86 0.22
C VAL A 142 6.53 11.83 -0.96
N ALA A 143 5.42 12.47 -1.34
CA ALA A 143 5.44 13.49 -2.39
C ALA A 143 6.41 14.65 -2.04
N ALA A 144 6.41 15.13 -0.79
CA ALA A 144 7.32 16.19 -0.37
C ALA A 144 8.77 15.73 -0.29
N LYS A 145 9.07 14.57 0.31
CA LYS A 145 10.43 14.03 0.37
C LYS A 145 11.03 13.86 -1.03
N THR A 146 10.22 13.37 -1.96
CA THR A 146 10.64 13.18 -3.35
C THR A 146 10.91 14.52 -4.03
N MET A 147 10.03 15.52 -3.83
CA MET A 147 10.24 16.89 -4.30
C MET A 147 11.52 17.48 -3.73
N MET A 148 11.75 17.33 -2.42
CA MET A 148 12.91 17.86 -1.72
C MET A 148 14.22 17.29 -2.27
N ALA A 149 14.27 15.98 -2.51
CA ALA A 149 15.44 15.30 -3.06
C ALA A 149 15.84 15.81 -4.46
N MET A 150 14.90 16.37 -5.22
CA MET A 150 15.14 16.94 -6.55
C MET A 150 15.42 18.45 -6.54
N THR A 151 15.22 19.13 -5.41
CA THR A 151 15.51 20.56 -5.23
C THR A 151 16.51 20.83 -4.09
N PRO A 152 17.63 20.10 -3.99
CA PRO A 152 18.61 20.37 -2.95
C PRO A 152 19.27 21.73 -3.17
N LYS A 153 19.47 22.48 -2.08
CA LYS A 153 20.29 23.69 -2.07
C LYS A 153 21.73 23.32 -2.38
N SER A 154 22.43 24.17 -3.14
CA SER A 154 23.88 24.04 -3.25
C SER A 154 24.55 24.41 -1.93
N VAL A 155 25.76 23.90 -1.66
CA VAL A 155 26.46 24.17 -0.40
C VAL A 155 26.63 25.68 -0.20
N GLU A 156 26.87 26.43 -1.28
CA GLU A 156 27.03 27.89 -1.27
C GLU A 156 25.75 28.63 -0.82
N GLN A 157 24.57 28.04 -1.06
CA GLN A 157 23.27 28.61 -0.72
C GLN A 157 22.77 28.20 0.68
N CYS A 158 23.39 27.20 1.30
CA CYS A 158 23.07 26.80 2.67
C CYS A 158 23.59 27.84 3.68
N SER A 159 22.78 28.11 4.71
CA SER A 159 23.21 28.89 5.88
C SER A 159 24.30 28.15 6.66
N TYR A 160 24.95 28.82 7.61
CA TYR A 160 25.99 28.19 8.44
C TYR A 160 25.43 26.98 9.23
N GLU A 161 24.27 27.13 9.87
CA GLU A 161 23.62 26.04 10.61
C GLU A 161 23.22 24.87 9.70
N GLU A 162 22.73 25.20 8.50
CA GLU A 162 22.35 24.23 7.49
C GLU A 162 23.55 23.39 7.02
N ARG A 163 24.71 24.03 6.79
CA ARG A 163 25.95 23.32 6.44
C ARG A 163 26.45 22.46 7.60
N LEU A 164 26.43 23.00 8.80
CA LEU A 164 26.86 22.29 10.01
C LEU A 164 26.04 21.02 10.23
N SER A 165 24.72 21.06 10.03
CA SER A 165 23.85 19.87 10.12
C SER A 165 24.25 18.79 9.11
N ILE A 166 24.56 19.16 7.86
CA ILE A 166 24.98 18.23 6.81
C ILE A 166 26.35 17.62 7.13
N GLU A 167 27.30 18.42 7.57
CA GLU A 167 28.64 17.96 7.96
C GLU A 167 28.56 16.99 9.15
N GLN A 168 27.78 17.35 10.18
CA GLN A 168 27.53 16.51 11.35
C GLN A 168 26.81 15.21 10.97
N PHE A 169 25.88 15.23 10.01
CA PHE A 169 25.25 14.01 9.50
C PHE A 169 26.26 13.11 8.78
N ARG A 170 27.18 13.66 7.98
CA ARG A 170 28.25 12.87 7.34
C ARG A 170 29.21 12.28 8.36
N GLU A 171 29.60 13.07 9.36
CA GLU A 171 30.42 12.62 10.49
C GLU A 171 29.73 11.47 11.24
N TYR A 172 28.44 11.62 11.55
CA TYR A 172 27.63 10.59 12.17
C TYR A 172 27.64 9.28 11.37
N GLN A 173 27.43 9.35 10.06
CA GLN A 173 27.44 8.15 9.20
C GLN A 173 28.84 7.51 9.15
N GLY A 174 29.90 8.30 9.03
CA GLY A 174 31.27 7.78 9.02
C GLY A 174 31.69 7.12 10.33
N LEU A 175 31.23 7.64 11.48
CA LEU A 175 31.40 6.99 12.78
C LEU A 175 30.54 5.71 12.89
N LYS A 176 29.30 5.76 12.40
CA LYS A 176 28.38 4.62 12.40
C LYS A 176 28.90 3.45 11.57
N SER A 177 29.53 3.70 10.42
CA SER A 177 30.07 2.62 9.57
C SER A 177 31.27 1.92 10.19
N ARG A 178 32.00 2.61 11.07
CA ARG A 178 33.19 2.10 11.78
C ARG A 178 32.88 1.58 13.18
N LEU A 179 31.60 1.48 13.56
CA LEU A 179 31.20 1.00 14.89
C LEU A 179 31.74 -0.42 15.15
N ASP A 180 31.68 -1.27 14.13
CA ASP A 180 32.11 -2.67 14.20
C ASP A 180 33.65 -2.83 14.19
N GLU A 181 34.38 -1.82 13.71
CA GLU A 181 35.85 -1.79 13.68
C GLU A 181 36.45 -1.33 15.02
N GLY A 182 35.61 -0.81 15.93
CA GLY A 182 35.99 -0.23 17.21
C GLY A 182 36.33 1.25 17.10
N LEU A 183 35.48 2.09 17.70
CA LEU A 183 35.71 3.54 17.81
C LEU A 183 36.63 3.87 18.99
N THR A 184 37.47 4.89 18.86
CA THR A 184 38.20 5.45 20.00
C THR A 184 37.23 6.07 21.01
N SER A 185 37.63 6.23 22.28
CA SER A 185 36.72 6.79 23.31
C SER A 185 36.17 8.19 22.95
N LYS A 186 36.96 9.02 22.24
CA LYS A 186 36.48 10.33 21.75
C LYS A 186 35.48 10.19 20.62
N GLU A 187 35.73 9.29 19.67
CA GLU A 187 34.83 9.00 18.56
C GLU A 187 33.52 8.39 19.05
N GLN A 188 33.56 7.55 20.09
CA GLN A 188 32.39 6.97 20.73
C GLN A 188 31.49 8.05 21.36
N THR A 189 32.07 8.96 22.16
CA THR A 189 31.32 10.09 22.73
C THR A 189 30.73 11.00 21.64
N ARG A 190 31.50 11.25 20.58
CA ARG A 190 31.04 12.07 19.45
C ARG A 190 29.92 11.38 18.66
N TYR A 191 30.04 10.07 18.44
CA TYR A 191 28.99 9.26 17.84
C TYR A 191 27.71 9.33 18.67
N GLU A 192 27.79 9.19 19.99
CA GLU A 192 26.62 9.27 20.88
C GLU A 192 25.94 10.64 20.81
N GLU A 193 26.70 11.75 20.85
CA GLU A 193 26.17 13.10 20.68
C GLU A 193 25.42 13.25 19.34
N LEU A 194 26.06 12.83 18.25
CA LEU A 194 25.50 12.91 16.92
C LEU A 194 24.32 11.95 16.73
N ASN A 195 24.34 10.78 17.37
CA ASN A 195 23.25 9.82 17.38
C ASN A 195 22.02 10.40 18.07
N GLU A 196 22.19 11.09 19.20
CA GLU A 196 21.10 11.79 19.88
C GLU A 196 20.54 12.93 19.03
N LYS A 197 21.39 13.75 18.41
CA LYS A 197 20.95 14.77 17.43
C LYS A 197 20.21 14.18 16.25
N ASN A 198 20.68 13.04 15.72
CA ASN A 198 20.03 12.32 14.63
C ASN A 198 18.67 11.77 15.06
N LYS A 199 18.55 11.18 16.26
CA LYS A 199 17.27 10.71 16.83
C LYS A 199 16.26 11.84 17.01
N ARG A 200 16.72 13.06 17.30
CA ARG A 200 15.90 14.28 17.39
C ARG A 200 15.54 14.87 16.03
N GLY A 201 16.10 14.35 14.94
CA GLY A 201 15.86 14.85 13.58
C GLY A 201 16.60 16.15 13.26
N GLU A 202 17.65 16.49 14.02
CA GLU A 202 18.44 17.73 13.85
C GLU A 202 19.54 17.58 12.78
N LEU A 203 19.90 16.33 12.45
CA LEU A 203 20.89 16.03 11.42
C LEU A 203 20.19 15.71 10.10
N HIS A 204 20.63 16.36 9.02
CA HIS A 204 20.05 16.22 7.69
C HIS A 204 21.11 15.80 6.67
N SER A 205 20.78 14.84 5.80
CA SER A 205 21.67 14.41 4.71
C SER A 205 21.83 15.47 3.62
N PHE A 206 20.81 16.28 3.39
CA PHE A 206 20.81 17.43 2.50
C PHE A 206 19.69 18.40 2.91
N ILE A 207 19.75 19.63 2.41
CA ILE A 207 18.74 20.65 2.65
C ILE A 207 18.16 21.10 1.31
N SER A 208 16.84 21.28 1.27
CA SER A 208 16.09 21.58 0.05
C SER A 208 15.60 23.02 0.02
N HIS A 209 15.40 23.57 -1.19
CA HIS A 209 14.63 24.80 -1.38
C HIS A 209 13.14 24.61 -1.05
N THR A 210 12.65 23.37 -1.08
CA THR A 210 11.25 23.04 -0.83
C THR A 210 11.00 22.92 0.68
N ASN A 211 10.13 23.80 1.20
CA ASN A 211 9.57 23.64 2.53
C ASN A 211 8.44 22.59 2.48
N PRO A 212 8.52 21.48 3.25
CA PRO A 212 7.54 20.39 3.17
C PRO A 212 6.13 20.83 3.59
N VAL A 213 6.00 21.69 4.62
CA VAL A 213 4.70 22.17 5.11
C VAL A 213 4.01 23.00 4.03
N LEU A 214 4.72 23.97 3.45
CA LEU A 214 4.19 24.80 2.36
C LEU A 214 3.79 23.93 1.15
N PHE A 215 4.63 22.95 0.81
CA PHE A 215 4.34 22.01 -0.25
C PHE A 215 3.05 21.23 0.01
N TYR A 216 2.84 20.70 1.22
CA TYR A 216 1.61 19.98 1.58
C TYR A 216 0.37 20.84 1.35
N PHE A 217 0.37 22.10 1.77
CA PHE A 217 -0.75 23.02 1.59
C PHE A 217 -1.02 23.33 0.12
N ILE A 218 0.01 23.69 -0.65
CA ILE A 218 -0.16 23.99 -2.09
C ILE A 218 -0.69 22.75 -2.83
N TYR A 219 -0.10 21.59 -2.55
CA TYR A 219 -0.48 20.33 -3.16
C TYR A 219 -1.93 19.96 -2.82
N ALA A 220 -2.34 20.07 -1.55
CA ALA A 220 -3.71 19.82 -1.11
C ALA A 220 -4.73 20.79 -1.72
N VAL A 221 -4.38 22.07 -1.88
CA VAL A 221 -5.26 23.06 -2.51
C VAL A 221 -5.48 22.72 -3.98
N ILE A 222 -4.41 22.37 -4.71
CA ILE A 222 -4.52 21.97 -6.12
C ILE A 222 -5.41 20.73 -6.25
N VAL A 223 -5.12 19.68 -5.47
CA VAL A 223 -5.90 18.43 -5.46
C VAL A 223 -7.36 18.68 -5.09
N GLY A 224 -7.60 19.44 -4.02
CA GLY A 224 -8.92 19.77 -3.53
C GLY A 224 -9.76 20.51 -4.58
N ILE A 225 -9.21 21.52 -5.25
CA ILE A 225 -9.95 22.34 -6.22
C ILE A 225 -10.50 21.48 -7.37
N TYR A 226 -9.65 20.73 -8.08
CA TYR A 226 -10.13 19.99 -9.25
C TYR A 226 -11.04 18.81 -8.83
N THR A 227 -10.77 18.18 -7.68
CA THR A 227 -11.57 17.08 -7.14
C THR A 227 -12.97 17.55 -6.73
N MET A 228 -13.06 18.66 -5.99
CA MET A 228 -14.34 19.23 -5.54
C MET A 228 -15.19 19.75 -6.70
N LEU A 229 -14.55 20.32 -7.73
CA LEU A 229 -15.23 20.78 -8.94
C LEU A 229 -15.76 19.62 -9.78
N GLY A 230 -14.93 18.59 -9.95
CA GLY A 230 -15.12 17.57 -10.96
C GLY A 230 -15.77 16.27 -10.50
N GLY A 231 -15.60 15.89 -9.23
CA GLY A 231 -16.02 14.61 -8.69
C GLY A 231 -15.32 13.42 -9.35
N PHE A 232 -15.90 12.23 -9.18
CA PHE A 232 -15.32 10.96 -9.62
C PHE A 232 -15.09 10.88 -11.14
N ARG A 233 -15.91 11.59 -11.93
CA ARG A 233 -15.72 11.66 -13.39
C ARG A 233 -14.46 12.43 -13.77
N ALA A 234 -14.15 13.50 -13.06
CA ALA A 234 -12.94 14.26 -13.31
C ALA A 234 -11.71 13.44 -12.94
N ALA A 235 -11.73 12.78 -11.77
CA ALA A 235 -10.69 11.85 -11.35
C ALA A 235 -10.38 10.84 -12.45
N ALA A 236 -11.40 10.17 -12.99
CA ALA A 236 -11.18 9.21 -14.09
C ALA A 236 -10.58 9.81 -15.38
N ILE A 237 -10.81 11.10 -15.66
CA ILE A 237 -10.23 11.79 -16.83
C ILE A 237 -8.80 12.23 -16.54
N THR A 238 -8.53 12.77 -15.35
CA THR A 238 -7.19 13.18 -14.92
C THR A 238 -6.28 11.97 -14.81
N ASP A 239 -6.78 10.85 -14.28
CA ASP A 239 -6.07 9.57 -14.18
C ASP A 239 -5.64 9.01 -15.53
N ALA A 240 -6.41 9.25 -16.60
CA ALA A 240 -6.00 8.84 -17.94
C ALA A 240 -4.74 9.56 -18.41
N ILE A 241 -4.59 10.84 -18.09
CA ILE A 241 -3.40 11.63 -18.43
C ILE A 241 -2.27 11.32 -17.46
N GLN A 242 -2.57 11.27 -16.17
CA GLN A 242 -1.61 10.93 -15.11
C GLN A 242 -1.04 9.53 -15.32
N GLY A 243 -1.84 8.57 -15.79
CA GLY A 243 -1.38 7.23 -16.17
C GLY A 243 -0.34 7.25 -17.28
N ILE A 244 -0.52 8.08 -18.31
CA ILE A 244 0.51 8.25 -19.37
C ILE A 244 1.78 8.83 -18.77
N LEU A 245 1.68 9.83 -17.89
CA LEU A 245 2.83 10.41 -17.20
C LEU A 245 3.54 9.39 -16.30
N ILE A 246 2.76 8.52 -15.62
CA ILE A 246 3.27 7.41 -14.82
C ILE A 246 4.14 6.49 -15.67
N ILE A 247 3.62 6.05 -16.81
CA ILE A 247 4.35 5.17 -17.75
C ILE A 247 5.65 5.85 -18.18
N THR A 248 5.58 7.12 -18.57
CA THR A 248 6.75 7.85 -19.08
C THR A 248 7.85 7.98 -18.03
N PHE A 249 7.53 8.42 -16.81
CA PHE A 249 8.56 8.57 -15.77
C PHE A 249 9.11 7.22 -15.30
N SER A 250 8.29 6.16 -15.37
CA SER A 250 8.71 4.81 -15.00
C SER A 250 9.80 4.24 -15.90
N LEU A 251 9.85 4.71 -17.16
CA LEU A 251 10.75 4.18 -18.19
C LEU A 251 11.96 5.09 -18.43
N ILE A 252 11.87 6.39 -18.14
CA ILE A 252 12.87 7.38 -18.56
C ILE A 252 14.28 7.15 -17.97
N LEU A 253 14.38 6.61 -16.75
CA LEU A 253 15.68 6.32 -16.10
C LEU A 253 16.38 5.11 -16.71
N ILE A 254 15.63 4.14 -17.22
CA ILE A 254 16.14 2.83 -17.61
C ILE A 254 17.15 2.88 -18.78
N PRO A 255 16.85 3.52 -19.93
CA PRO A 255 17.79 3.53 -21.05
C PRO A 255 19.07 4.30 -20.69
N ILE A 256 18.97 5.37 -19.90
CA ILE A 256 20.12 6.21 -19.51
C ILE A 256 20.98 5.47 -18.48
N GLY A 257 20.37 4.87 -17.46
CA GLY A 257 21.08 4.08 -16.45
C GLY A 257 21.77 2.86 -17.05
N LEU A 258 21.10 2.12 -17.94
CA LEU A 258 21.71 0.99 -18.66
C LEU A 258 22.87 1.46 -19.54
N HIS A 259 22.74 2.58 -20.26
CA HIS A 259 23.84 3.10 -21.06
C HIS A 259 25.06 3.44 -20.20
N ARG A 260 24.85 4.10 -19.05
CA ARG A 260 25.92 4.54 -18.15
C ARG A 260 26.65 3.38 -17.46
N ILE A 261 25.95 2.32 -17.09
CA ILE A 261 26.54 1.15 -16.44
C ILE A 261 27.22 0.18 -17.42
N GLY A 262 26.99 0.33 -18.74
CA GLY A 262 27.53 -0.59 -19.77
C GLY A 262 26.58 -1.72 -20.17
N GLY A 263 25.27 -1.51 -20.04
CA GLY A 263 24.23 -2.48 -20.36
C GLY A 263 23.98 -3.50 -19.26
N PHE A 264 23.29 -4.59 -19.59
CA PHE A 264 23.03 -5.67 -18.65
C PHE A 264 24.33 -6.38 -18.20
N SER A 265 25.33 -6.47 -19.06
CA SER A 265 26.64 -7.03 -18.72
C SER A 265 27.35 -6.20 -17.66
N GLY A 266 27.34 -4.88 -17.81
CA GLY A 266 27.86 -3.97 -16.79
C GLY A 266 27.07 -4.05 -15.48
N LEU A 267 25.74 -4.19 -15.56
CA LEU A 267 24.90 -4.38 -14.36
C LEU A 267 25.28 -5.65 -13.58
N HIS A 268 25.44 -6.78 -14.26
CA HIS A 268 25.87 -8.03 -13.62
C HIS A 268 27.33 -8.00 -13.15
N ALA A 269 28.18 -7.18 -13.75
CA ALA A 269 29.56 -6.98 -13.29
C ALA A 269 29.63 -6.12 -12.01
N SER A 270 28.71 -5.17 -11.83
CA SER A 270 28.73 -4.22 -10.70
C SER A 270 27.85 -4.62 -9.51
N VAL A 271 26.85 -5.48 -9.71
CA VAL A 271 25.91 -5.89 -8.66
C VAL A 271 26.22 -7.32 -8.19
N PRO A 272 26.34 -7.58 -6.88
CA PRO A 272 26.55 -8.94 -6.36
C PRO A 272 25.48 -9.94 -6.80
N ASP A 273 25.88 -11.18 -7.15
CA ASP A 273 24.97 -12.23 -7.64
C ASP A 273 23.77 -12.49 -6.71
N TYR A 274 23.99 -12.48 -5.39
CA TYR A 274 22.93 -12.72 -4.41
C TYR A 274 21.82 -11.66 -4.45
N MET A 275 22.09 -10.45 -4.96
CA MET A 275 21.08 -9.40 -5.14
C MET A 275 20.16 -9.68 -6.33
N PHE A 276 20.49 -10.63 -7.21
CA PHE A 276 19.61 -11.11 -8.28
C PHE A 276 18.82 -12.37 -7.87
N GLU A 277 19.03 -12.92 -6.66
CA GLU A 277 18.29 -14.10 -6.21
C GLU A 277 16.86 -13.73 -5.77
N LEU A 278 15.87 -14.18 -6.55
CA LEU A 278 14.46 -13.83 -6.31
C LEU A 278 13.92 -14.34 -4.97
N PHE A 279 14.35 -15.51 -4.49
CA PHE A 279 13.92 -16.04 -3.18
C PHE A 279 14.96 -15.80 -2.07
N GLY A 280 15.97 -15.00 -2.37
CA GLY A 280 17.07 -14.60 -1.48
C GLY A 280 18.10 -15.70 -1.21
N SER A 281 19.30 -15.22 -0.87
CA SER A 281 20.32 -16.01 -0.18
C SER A 281 19.98 -16.07 1.31
N VAL A 282 20.44 -17.14 1.98
CA VAL A 282 19.99 -17.61 3.30
C VAL A 282 20.16 -16.60 4.45
N THR A 283 20.81 -15.45 4.23
CA THR A 283 21.13 -14.43 5.24
C THR A 283 20.11 -13.32 5.43
N MET A 284 19.29 -12.97 4.43
CA MET A 284 18.53 -11.70 4.49
C MET A 284 17.01 -11.81 4.35
N SER A 285 16.46 -12.98 3.97
CA SER A 285 15.04 -13.06 3.64
C SER A 285 14.15 -13.31 4.87
N GLU A 286 13.59 -12.24 5.43
CA GLU A 286 12.34 -12.29 6.21
C GLU A 286 11.17 -12.86 5.38
N TYR A 287 11.36 -13.03 4.07
CA TYR A 287 10.37 -13.32 3.04
C TYR A 287 10.52 -14.72 2.47
N ALA A 288 10.64 -15.72 3.35
CA ALA A 288 10.47 -17.10 2.94
C ALA A 288 9.12 -17.28 2.21
N TRP A 289 9.03 -18.25 1.30
CA TRP A 289 7.83 -18.47 0.48
C TRP A 289 6.53 -18.60 1.31
N TYR A 290 6.63 -19.22 2.49
CA TYR A 290 5.49 -19.39 3.42
C TYR A 290 5.06 -18.06 4.05
N THR A 291 5.99 -17.13 4.30
CA THR A 291 5.68 -15.77 4.76
C THR A 291 4.96 -15.00 3.67
N ILE A 292 5.45 -15.06 2.43
CA ILE A 292 4.82 -14.41 1.27
C ILE A 292 3.40 -14.95 1.06
N PHE A 293 3.23 -16.27 1.13
CA PHE A 293 1.92 -16.91 1.02
C PHE A 293 0.95 -16.42 2.12
N ALA A 294 1.40 -16.40 3.38
CA ALA A 294 0.61 -15.91 4.50
C ALA A 294 0.19 -14.44 4.34
N MET A 295 1.13 -13.58 3.95
CA MET A 295 0.88 -12.16 3.68
C MET A 295 -0.10 -11.97 2.52
N ALA A 296 0.05 -12.73 1.44
CA ALA A 296 -0.88 -12.68 0.31
C ALA A 296 -2.29 -13.10 0.74
N LEU A 297 -2.42 -14.15 1.56
CA LEU A 297 -3.72 -14.60 2.07
C LEU A 297 -4.37 -13.55 2.99
N ALA A 298 -3.60 -12.96 3.92
CA ALA A 298 -4.09 -11.89 4.79
C ALA A 298 -4.55 -10.67 3.97
N ASN A 299 -3.74 -10.27 2.99
CA ASN A 299 -4.07 -9.16 2.12
C ASN A 299 -5.32 -9.46 1.26
N LEU A 300 -5.50 -10.71 0.81
CA LEU A 300 -6.71 -11.11 0.07
C LEU A 300 -7.97 -10.89 0.91
N VAL A 301 -7.92 -11.19 2.20
CA VAL A 301 -9.02 -10.93 3.13
C VAL A 301 -9.23 -9.43 3.30
N SER A 302 -8.16 -8.66 3.53
CA SER A 302 -8.21 -7.20 3.75
C SER A 302 -8.70 -6.38 2.56
N ILE A 303 -8.25 -6.70 1.34
CA ILE A 303 -8.33 -5.77 0.20
C ILE A 303 -9.76 -5.45 -0.25
N ILE A 304 -10.71 -6.36 0.00
CA ILE A 304 -12.12 -6.17 -0.35
C ILE A 304 -12.76 -5.06 0.49
N ALA A 305 -12.21 -4.74 1.66
CA ALA A 305 -12.71 -3.72 2.57
C ALA A 305 -12.23 -2.31 2.23
N VAL A 306 -11.51 -2.12 1.10
CA VAL A 306 -11.00 -0.81 0.70
C VAL A 306 -12.11 0.01 0.03
N ALA A 307 -12.44 1.18 0.60
CA ALA A 307 -13.60 1.98 0.19
C ALA A 307 -13.67 2.36 -1.31
N PRO A 308 -12.58 2.79 -1.98
CA PRO A 308 -12.58 3.06 -3.41
C PRO A 308 -13.04 1.90 -4.31
N GLY A 309 -12.90 0.65 -3.86
CA GLY A 309 -13.26 -0.53 -4.66
C GLY A 309 -14.72 -0.54 -5.11
N MET A 310 -15.64 -0.09 -4.26
CA MET A 310 -17.06 -0.05 -4.62
C MET A 310 -17.41 1.11 -5.56
N ALA A 311 -16.79 2.28 -5.38
CA ALA A 311 -17.02 3.45 -6.23
C ALA A 311 -16.44 3.24 -7.64
N THR A 312 -15.20 2.71 -7.72
CA THR A 312 -14.53 2.38 -9.00
C THR A 312 -15.37 1.38 -9.80
N ALA A 313 -15.70 0.22 -9.22
CA ALA A 313 -16.55 -0.78 -9.87
C ALA A 313 -17.95 -0.23 -10.17
N GLY A 314 -18.55 0.53 -9.25
CA GLY A 314 -19.89 1.10 -9.38
C GLY A 314 -20.03 2.16 -10.48
N SER A 315 -18.93 2.84 -10.83
CA SER A 315 -18.88 3.88 -11.86
C SER A 315 -18.82 3.34 -13.30
N ALA A 316 -18.48 2.06 -13.47
CA ALA A 316 -18.44 1.40 -14.77
C ALA A 316 -19.85 1.21 -15.36
N LYS A 317 -19.96 1.27 -16.69
CA LYS A 317 -21.25 1.06 -17.38
C LYS A 317 -21.84 -0.35 -17.15
N ASP A 318 -21.01 -1.38 -17.16
CA ASP A 318 -21.39 -2.80 -17.05
C ASP A 318 -20.29 -3.60 -16.32
N GLU A 319 -20.58 -4.85 -15.97
CA GLU A 319 -19.66 -5.72 -15.21
C GLU A 319 -18.38 -6.02 -15.98
N MET A 320 -18.46 -6.18 -17.31
CA MET A 320 -17.29 -6.47 -18.13
C MET A 320 -16.35 -5.28 -18.26
N THR A 321 -16.91 -4.08 -18.30
CA THR A 321 -16.16 -2.84 -18.29
C THR A 321 -15.47 -2.63 -16.96
N ALA A 322 -16.16 -2.94 -15.85
CA ALA A 322 -15.58 -2.91 -14.51
C ALA A 322 -14.43 -3.93 -14.37
N ARG A 323 -14.66 -5.21 -14.75
CA ARG A 323 -13.67 -6.28 -14.70
C ARG A 323 -12.45 -5.97 -15.57
N PHE A 324 -12.66 -5.52 -16.80
CA PHE A 324 -11.57 -5.15 -17.72
C PHE A 324 -10.72 -4.02 -17.15
N GLY A 325 -11.37 -2.98 -16.61
CA GLY A 325 -10.65 -1.85 -16.01
C GLY A 325 -9.83 -2.26 -14.81
N MET A 326 -10.43 -2.98 -13.87
CA MET A 326 -9.75 -3.43 -12.65
C MET A 326 -8.59 -4.38 -12.97
N ILE A 327 -8.83 -5.44 -13.74
CA ILE A 327 -7.79 -6.43 -14.04
C ILE A 327 -6.70 -5.83 -14.93
N GLY A 328 -7.10 -5.12 -15.99
CA GLY A 328 -6.15 -4.50 -16.92
C GLY A 328 -5.27 -3.48 -16.21
N GLY A 329 -5.86 -2.53 -15.47
CA GLY A 329 -5.10 -1.51 -14.76
C GLY A 329 -4.20 -2.10 -13.68
N MET A 330 -4.70 -3.09 -12.93
CA MET A 330 -3.92 -3.75 -11.88
C MET A 330 -2.73 -4.52 -12.46
N PHE A 331 -2.93 -5.39 -13.46
CA PHE A 331 -1.79 -6.11 -14.06
C PHE A 331 -0.80 -5.17 -14.75
N PHE A 332 -1.30 -4.12 -15.40
CA PHE A 332 -0.42 -3.14 -16.03
C PHE A 332 0.48 -2.43 -15.03
N LYS A 333 -0.01 -2.10 -13.81
CA LYS A 333 0.86 -1.67 -12.71
C LYS A 333 1.98 -2.68 -12.43
N ARG A 334 1.66 -3.97 -12.33
CA ARG A 334 2.66 -5.00 -11.95
C ARG A 334 3.71 -5.18 -13.04
N PHE A 335 3.32 -5.03 -14.29
CA PHE A 335 4.24 -4.94 -15.41
C PHE A 335 5.17 -3.72 -15.29
N ILE A 336 4.63 -2.53 -15.00
CA ILE A 336 5.43 -1.31 -14.82
C ILE A 336 6.41 -1.43 -13.64
N MET A 337 6.03 -2.10 -12.56
CA MET A 337 6.91 -2.31 -11.40
C MET A 337 8.20 -3.09 -11.72
N ILE A 338 8.23 -3.88 -12.80
CA ILE A 338 9.46 -4.56 -13.25
C ILE A 338 10.53 -3.52 -13.63
N PHE A 339 10.14 -2.42 -14.26
CA PHE A 339 11.06 -1.34 -14.61
C PHE A 339 11.55 -0.59 -13.36
N TRP A 340 10.69 -0.40 -12.35
CA TRP A 340 11.15 0.18 -11.08
C TRP A 340 12.11 -0.75 -10.34
N ALA A 341 11.90 -2.06 -10.43
CA ALA A 341 12.85 -3.04 -9.89
C ALA A 341 14.21 -2.94 -10.61
N LEU A 342 14.21 -2.80 -11.94
CA LEU A 342 15.42 -2.55 -12.72
C LEU A 342 16.10 -1.23 -12.34
N ALA A 343 15.33 -0.16 -12.11
CA ALA A 343 15.87 1.10 -11.61
C ALA A 343 16.58 0.93 -10.26
N GLY A 344 16.01 0.14 -9.34
CA GLY A 344 16.65 -0.22 -8.08
C GLY A 344 17.97 -1.00 -8.25
N LEU A 345 18.02 -1.97 -9.16
CA LEU A 345 19.25 -2.70 -9.48
C LEU A 345 20.32 -1.79 -10.11
N LEU A 346 19.92 -0.93 -11.06
CA LEU A 346 20.79 0.10 -11.64
C LEU A 346 21.34 1.03 -10.56
N ALA A 347 20.53 1.36 -9.55
CA ALA A 347 20.95 2.19 -8.45
C ALA A 347 22.03 1.54 -7.59
N ILE A 348 21.93 0.22 -7.35
CA ILE A 348 22.99 -0.55 -6.67
C ILE A 348 24.27 -0.47 -7.49
N GLY A 349 24.20 -0.80 -8.79
CA GLY A 349 25.39 -0.86 -9.63
C GLY A 349 26.08 0.49 -9.85
N LEU A 350 25.32 1.59 -9.85
CA LEU A 350 25.85 2.95 -10.09
C LEU A 350 26.25 3.69 -8.81
N TYR A 351 25.61 3.41 -7.66
CA TYR A 351 25.70 4.26 -6.47
C TYR A 351 25.84 3.49 -5.15
N ALA A 352 26.17 2.19 -5.16
CA ALA A 352 26.49 1.45 -3.94
C ALA A 352 27.57 2.19 -3.12
N GLY A 353 27.34 2.31 -1.80
CA GLY A 353 28.26 3.00 -0.88
C GLY A 353 28.19 4.54 -0.88
N MET A 354 27.54 5.17 -1.87
CA MET A 354 27.42 6.63 -1.95
C MET A 354 26.19 7.20 -1.23
N LEU A 355 25.14 6.37 -1.06
CA LEU A 355 23.86 6.77 -0.47
C LEU A 355 23.54 5.92 0.77
N HIS A 356 23.49 6.58 1.93
CA HIS A 356 23.14 5.95 3.20
C HIS A 356 21.63 5.95 3.51
N ASP A 357 20.85 6.80 2.82
CA ASP A 357 19.39 6.82 2.92
C ASP A 357 18.75 6.25 1.64
N PRO A 358 18.24 5.00 1.69
CA PRO A 358 17.58 4.36 0.57
C PRO A 358 16.32 5.10 0.07
N ASP A 359 15.66 5.93 0.90
CA ASP A 359 14.46 6.68 0.48
C ASP A 359 14.81 7.74 -0.60
N LEU A 360 16.07 8.18 -0.66
CA LEU A 360 16.53 9.25 -1.56
C LEU A 360 17.01 8.74 -2.91
N ILE A 361 17.16 7.41 -3.06
CA ILE A 361 17.82 6.79 -4.21
C ILE A 361 17.18 7.21 -5.55
N TRP A 362 15.85 7.22 -5.61
CA TRP A 362 15.12 7.58 -6.83
C TRP A 362 15.32 9.04 -7.21
N GLY A 363 15.27 9.96 -6.24
CA GLY A 363 15.49 11.39 -6.45
C GLY A 363 16.92 11.67 -6.89
N PHE A 364 17.88 11.01 -6.26
CA PHE A 364 19.30 11.12 -6.61
C PHE A 364 19.57 10.64 -8.04
N MET A 365 19.10 9.44 -8.39
CA MET A 365 19.18 8.91 -9.77
C MET A 365 18.57 9.87 -10.78
N SER A 366 17.38 10.41 -10.47
CA SER A 366 16.70 11.34 -11.36
C SER A 366 17.51 12.59 -11.61
N LYS A 367 18.17 13.13 -10.57
CA LYS A 367 19.01 14.32 -10.69
C LYS A 367 20.31 14.05 -11.45
N ASP A 368 20.94 12.89 -11.24
CA ASP A 368 22.23 12.55 -11.86
C ASP A 368 22.08 12.07 -13.31
N LEU A 369 20.98 11.40 -13.66
CA LEU A 369 20.79 10.80 -14.99
C LEU A 369 19.98 11.68 -15.95
N LEU A 370 19.06 12.52 -15.47
CA LEU A 370 18.14 13.25 -16.35
C LEU A 370 18.67 14.63 -16.72
N PHE A 371 18.43 15.00 -17.97
CA PHE A 371 18.70 16.33 -18.49
C PHE A 371 17.57 17.33 -18.13
N PRO A 372 17.83 18.65 -18.23
CA PRO A 372 16.81 19.67 -18.01
C PRO A 372 15.56 19.47 -18.89
N GLY A 373 14.37 19.54 -18.29
CA GLY A 373 13.08 19.22 -18.88
C GLY A 373 12.61 17.80 -18.52
N ALA A 374 13.50 16.80 -18.56
CA ALA A 374 13.19 15.44 -18.14
C ALA A 374 13.00 15.34 -16.62
N ILE A 375 13.71 16.16 -15.83
CA ILE A 375 13.50 16.30 -14.38
C ILE A 375 12.10 16.82 -14.08
N GLY A 376 11.64 17.85 -14.80
CA GLY A 376 10.28 18.38 -14.66
C GLY A 376 9.21 17.37 -15.02
N LEU A 377 9.44 16.56 -16.06
CA LEU A 377 8.54 15.47 -16.43
C LEU A 377 8.51 14.36 -15.37
N MET A 378 9.66 14.00 -14.79
CA MET A 378 9.77 13.07 -13.66
C MET A 378 8.98 13.58 -12.45
N LEU A 379 9.19 14.85 -12.08
CA LEU A 379 8.47 15.51 -10.99
C LEU A 379 6.96 15.47 -11.21
N VAL A 380 6.49 15.89 -12.39
CA VAL A 380 5.07 15.85 -12.74
C VAL A 380 4.51 14.43 -12.68
N GLY A 381 5.25 13.43 -13.16
CA GLY A 381 4.84 12.03 -13.13
C GLY A 381 4.66 11.47 -11.72
N ILE A 382 5.60 11.77 -10.82
CA ILE A 382 5.53 11.39 -9.42
C ILE A 382 4.37 12.11 -8.74
N LEU A 383 4.24 13.42 -8.91
CA LEU A 383 3.11 14.19 -8.35
C LEU A 383 1.77 13.65 -8.86
N ALA A 384 1.67 13.36 -10.15
CA ALA A 384 0.50 12.79 -10.81
C ALA A 384 0.06 11.45 -10.21
N ALA A 385 0.99 10.56 -9.92
CA ALA A 385 0.72 9.27 -9.30
C ALA A 385 0.01 9.42 -7.94
N ASN A 386 0.55 10.23 -7.04
CA ASN A 386 -0.09 10.46 -5.74
C ASN A 386 -1.40 11.26 -5.85
N MET A 387 -1.51 12.18 -6.81
CA MET A 387 -2.73 12.95 -7.04
C MET A 387 -3.91 12.03 -7.37
N SER A 388 -3.71 11.03 -8.25
CA SER A 388 -4.73 10.05 -8.68
C SER A 388 -5.28 9.14 -7.57
N THR A 389 -4.49 8.99 -6.49
CA THR A 389 -4.91 8.17 -5.35
C THR A 389 -5.67 9.03 -4.34
N LEU A 390 -5.17 10.24 -4.09
CA LEU A 390 -5.78 11.19 -3.17
C LEU A 390 -7.16 11.67 -3.66
N ASP A 391 -7.34 11.93 -4.95
CA ASP A 391 -8.60 12.45 -5.49
C ASP A 391 -9.71 11.38 -5.50
N ALA A 392 -9.49 10.21 -6.09
CA ALA A 392 -10.43 9.11 -6.16
C ALA A 392 -10.76 8.57 -4.76
N GLY A 393 -9.74 8.53 -3.88
CA GLY A 393 -9.89 8.27 -2.46
C GLY A 393 -10.80 9.29 -1.80
N ALA A 394 -10.49 10.59 -1.88
CA ALA A 394 -11.25 11.64 -1.22
C ALA A 394 -12.71 11.71 -1.67
N VAL A 395 -13.01 11.49 -2.97
CA VAL A 395 -14.40 11.40 -3.45
C VAL A 395 -15.12 10.17 -2.87
N SER A 396 -14.44 9.02 -2.79
CA SER A 396 -15.00 7.79 -2.22
C SER A 396 -15.25 7.91 -0.71
N TYR A 397 -14.31 8.53 0.02
CA TYR A 397 -14.44 8.82 1.45
C TYR A 397 -15.54 9.85 1.73
N SER A 398 -15.67 10.87 0.88
CA SER A 398 -16.79 11.81 0.92
C SER A 398 -18.13 11.10 0.73
N ALA A 399 -18.23 10.18 -0.24
CA ALA A 399 -19.44 9.37 -0.42
C ALA A 399 -19.74 8.52 0.83
N LEU A 400 -18.73 7.89 1.41
CA LEU A 400 -18.82 7.07 2.63
C LEU A 400 -19.30 7.90 3.83
N PHE A 401 -18.75 9.10 4.02
CA PHE A 401 -19.19 10.03 5.06
C PHE A 401 -20.66 10.44 4.86
N ILE A 402 -21.02 10.85 3.64
CA ILE A 402 -22.38 11.30 3.34
C ILE A 402 -23.39 10.17 3.54
N LYS A 403 -23.18 9.01 2.90
CA LYS A 403 -24.16 7.92 2.90
C LYS A 403 -24.30 7.21 4.23
N ASN A 404 -23.23 7.12 5.02
CA ASN A 404 -23.22 6.23 6.18
C ASN A 404 -23.11 6.94 7.53
N LEU A 405 -22.79 8.24 7.55
CA LEU A 405 -22.76 9.04 8.77
C LEU A 405 -23.71 10.24 8.70
N TYR A 406 -23.59 11.07 7.66
CA TYR A 406 -24.33 12.34 7.59
C TYR A 406 -25.81 12.18 7.23
N GLU A 407 -26.14 11.53 6.11
CA GLU A 407 -27.51 11.32 5.63
C GLU A 407 -28.36 10.53 6.65
N PRO A 408 -27.86 9.47 7.32
CA PRO A 408 -28.60 8.79 8.37
C PRO A 408 -28.95 9.68 9.58
N PHE A 409 -28.12 10.68 9.89
CA PHE A 409 -28.34 11.61 11.01
C PHE A 409 -29.18 12.84 10.59
N ARG A 410 -29.05 13.29 9.34
CA ARG A 410 -29.79 14.41 8.74
C ARG A 410 -30.42 13.96 7.41
N PRO A 411 -31.55 13.22 7.46
CA PRO A 411 -32.24 12.76 6.26
C PRO A 411 -32.96 13.90 5.53
N ASP A 412 -33.45 13.59 4.32
CA ASP A 412 -34.36 14.42 3.51
C ASP A 412 -33.82 15.81 3.13
N LYS A 413 -32.50 15.93 2.97
CA LYS A 413 -31.87 17.14 2.42
C LYS A 413 -31.81 17.07 0.90
N SER A 414 -31.71 18.24 0.27
CA SER A 414 -31.63 18.33 -1.19
C SER A 414 -30.30 17.79 -1.72
N GLU A 415 -30.27 17.33 -2.98
CA GLU A 415 -29.05 16.90 -3.66
C GLU A 415 -27.95 17.98 -3.62
N LYS A 416 -28.32 19.26 -3.76
CA LYS A 416 -27.38 20.39 -3.66
C LYS A 416 -26.72 20.47 -2.28
N HIS A 417 -27.48 20.19 -1.22
CA HIS A 417 -26.98 20.15 0.15
C HIS A 417 -25.99 19.01 0.34
N TYR A 418 -26.34 17.79 -0.08
CA TYR A 418 -25.43 16.64 0.04
C TYR A 418 -24.15 16.82 -0.78
N LEU A 419 -24.23 17.42 -1.97
CA LEU A 419 -23.04 17.77 -2.76
C LEU A 419 -22.15 18.81 -2.06
N PHE A 420 -22.74 19.81 -1.42
CA PHE A 420 -21.98 20.82 -0.66
C PHE A 420 -21.26 20.20 0.54
N ILE A 421 -21.97 19.40 1.35
CA ILE A 421 -21.35 18.71 2.49
C ILE A 421 -20.30 17.70 2.00
N GLY A 422 -20.54 17.02 0.87
CA GLY A 422 -19.57 16.11 0.27
C GLY A 422 -18.27 16.82 -0.11
N ARG A 423 -18.35 18.04 -0.67
CA ARG A 423 -17.17 18.86 -0.98
C ARG A 423 -16.42 19.28 0.29
N ILE A 424 -17.13 19.61 1.37
CA ILE A 424 -16.49 19.89 2.67
C ILE A 424 -15.77 18.64 3.20
N ALA A 425 -16.39 17.46 3.09
CA ALA A 425 -15.77 16.21 3.53
C ALA A 425 -14.46 15.91 2.79
N ILE A 426 -14.37 16.24 1.50
CA ILE A 426 -13.10 16.16 0.73
C ILE A 426 -12.04 17.06 1.37
N ALA A 427 -12.36 18.34 1.60
CA ALA A 427 -11.43 19.29 2.19
C ALA A 427 -10.95 18.84 3.59
N VAL A 428 -11.86 18.36 4.44
CA VAL A 428 -11.53 17.84 5.77
C VAL A 428 -10.62 16.61 5.68
N THR A 429 -10.87 15.69 4.75
CA THR A 429 -10.03 14.50 4.57
C THR A 429 -8.61 14.87 4.13
N LEU A 430 -8.47 15.81 3.18
CA LEU A 430 -7.17 16.29 2.71
C LEU A 430 -6.40 17.03 3.82
N LEU A 431 -7.07 17.91 4.56
CA LEU A 431 -6.48 18.62 5.71
C LEU A 431 -6.06 17.66 6.83
N GLY A 432 -6.87 16.63 7.11
CA GLY A 432 -6.51 15.58 8.06
C GLY A 432 -5.23 14.86 7.66
N GLY A 433 -5.06 14.56 6.37
CA GLY A 433 -3.83 13.98 5.84
C GLY A 433 -2.62 14.87 6.10
N ILE A 434 -2.73 16.20 5.92
CA ILE A 434 -1.65 17.14 6.26
C ILE A 434 -1.31 17.06 7.74
N VAL A 435 -2.31 17.06 8.64
CA VAL A 435 -2.07 16.97 10.09
C VAL A 435 -1.25 15.72 10.41
N VAL A 436 -1.63 14.56 9.86
CA VAL A 436 -0.84 13.32 10.05
C VAL A 436 0.58 13.47 9.51
N ALA A 437 0.75 14.05 8.32
CA ALA A 437 2.07 14.25 7.71
C ALA A 437 3.01 15.15 8.53
N LEU A 438 2.48 15.98 9.44
CA LEU A 438 3.28 16.85 10.32
C LEU A 438 3.78 16.13 11.59
N PHE A 439 3.10 15.08 12.04
CA PHE A 439 3.43 14.38 13.30
C PHE A 439 4.11 13.02 13.08
N VAL A 440 4.07 12.50 11.86
CA VAL A 440 4.65 11.20 11.53
C VAL A 440 6.08 11.39 11.07
N ASN A 441 7.01 10.77 11.78
CA ASN A 441 8.43 10.77 11.42
C ASN A 441 8.87 9.47 10.71
N ASN A 442 8.16 8.36 10.94
CA ASN A 442 8.52 7.04 10.39
C ASN A 442 7.43 6.46 9.47
N LEU A 443 7.73 6.42 8.18
CA LEU A 443 6.85 5.91 7.14
C LEU A 443 6.61 4.39 7.27
N LEU A 444 7.62 3.63 7.70
CA LEU A 444 7.54 2.16 7.81
C LEU A 444 6.56 1.70 8.89
N GLU A 445 6.40 2.47 9.97
CA GLU A 445 5.47 2.13 11.05
C GLU A 445 4.00 2.23 10.62
N LEU A 446 3.65 3.23 9.81
CA LEU A 446 2.29 3.38 9.28
C LEU A 446 1.92 2.29 8.29
N PHE A 447 2.87 1.85 7.45
CA PHE A 447 2.61 0.79 6.47
C PHE A 447 2.18 -0.53 7.12
N LYS A 448 2.72 -0.87 8.30
CA LYS A 448 2.32 -2.08 9.05
C LYS A 448 0.83 -2.07 9.43
N TYR A 449 0.25 -0.90 9.69
CA TYR A 449 -1.16 -0.75 9.98
C TYR A 449 -2.04 -0.88 8.73
N MET A 450 -1.56 -0.43 7.57
CA MET A 450 -2.38 -0.43 6.35
C MET A 450 -2.74 -1.83 5.84
N ILE A 451 -2.00 -2.88 6.21
CA ILE A 451 -2.25 -4.27 5.77
C ILE A 451 -3.21 -5.01 6.71
N SER A 452 -2.93 -4.96 8.01
CA SER A 452 -3.59 -5.83 9.01
C SER A 452 -4.96 -5.27 9.45
N VAL A 453 -5.09 -3.94 9.47
CA VAL A 453 -6.25 -3.26 10.06
C VAL A 453 -7.52 -3.36 9.18
N PRO A 454 -7.46 -3.25 7.83
CA PRO A 454 -8.63 -3.50 6.99
C PRO A 454 -9.18 -4.94 7.04
N ALA A 455 -8.37 -5.93 7.49
CA ALA A 455 -8.80 -7.32 7.66
C ALA A 455 -10.01 -7.46 8.60
N ILE A 456 -10.18 -6.52 9.54
CA ILE A 456 -11.28 -6.48 10.52
C ILE A 456 -12.65 -6.61 9.82
N PHE A 457 -12.85 -5.93 8.69
CA PHE A 457 -14.11 -5.99 7.95
C PHE A 457 -14.06 -6.92 6.74
N GLY A 458 -12.87 -7.17 6.20
CA GLY A 458 -12.67 -7.91 4.95
C GLY A 458 -13.34 -9.28 4.92
N ALA A 459 -13.16 -10.09 5.97
CA ALA A 459 -13.74 -11.42 6.09
C ALA A 459 -15.29 -11.39 6.05
N SER A 460 -15.89 -10.42 6.72
CA SER A 460 -17.35 -10.26 6.75
C SER A 460 -17.94 -9.88 5.39
N ILE A 461 -17.20 -9.08 4.62
CA ILE A 461 -17.60 -8.66 3.27
C ILE A 461 -17.52 -9.85 2.32
N TRP A 462 -16.38 -10.55 2.30
CA TRP A 462 -16.18 -11.78 1.50
C TRP A 462 -17.29 -12.80 1.76
N LEU A 463 -17.49 -13.20 3.03
CA LEU A 463 -18.51 -14.19 3.38
C LEU A 463 -19.92 -13.67 3.11
N GLY A 464 -20.22 -12.40 3.36
CA GLY A 464 -21.59 -11.91 3.17
C GLY A 464 -22.05 -11.85 1.71
N PHE A 465 -21.12 -11.84 0.74
CA PHE A 465 -21.43 -11.98 -0.69
C PHE A 465 -21.70 -13.41 -1.15
N ILE A 466 -21.22 -14.43 -0.42
CA ILE A 466 -21.28 -15.83 -0.87
C ILE A 466 -22.03 -16.76 0.10
N TRP A 467 -22.31 -16.32 1.33
CA TRP A 467 -22.89 -17.16 2.38
C TRP A 467 -24.13 -16.51 3.03
N ARG A 468 -25.27 -17.21 2.91
CA ARG A 468 -26.57 -16.76 3.44
C ARG A 468 -26.64 -16.77 4.96
N ARG A 469 -25.95 -17.74 5.60
CA ARG A 469 -26.08 -17.97 7.04
C ARG A 469 -25.44 -16.87 7.88
N LEU A 470 -24.50 -16.10 7.32
CA LEU A 470 -23.80 -15.01 7.99
C LEU A 470 -24.79 -14.00 8.59
N THR A 471 -24.70 -13.83 9.91
CA THR A 471 -25.62 -12.98 10.70
C THR A 471 -25.01 -11.63 11.06
N LYS A 472 -25.88 -10.64 11.29
CA LYS A 472 -25.49 -9.32 11.80
C LYS A 472 -24.71 -9.40 13.11
N SER A 473 -25.16 -10.23 14.05
CA SER A 473 -24.52 -10.37 15.37
C SER A 473 -23.12 -10.98 15.27
N ALA A 474 -22.92 -11.96 14.37
CA ALA A 474 -21.61 -12.52 14.12
C ALA A 474 -20.61 -11.47 13.61
N VAL A 475 -21.04 -10.62 12.67
CA VAL A 475 -20.20 -9.52 12.16
C VAL A 475 -19.85 -8.53 13.26
N PHE A 476 -20.81 -8.10 14.08
CA PHE A 476 -20.53 -7.17 15.19
C PHE A 476 -19.51 -7.72 16.19
N ILE A 477 -19.71 -8.96 16.64
CA ILE A 477 -18.84 -9.59 17.64
C ILE A 477 -17.45 -9.82 17.04
N GLN A 478 -17.37 -10.32 15.80
CA GLN A 478 -16.08 -10.50 15.13
C GLN A 478 -15.33 -9.19 14.95
N VAL A 479 -16.01 -8.12 14.49
CA VAL A 479 -15.38 -6.80 14.32
C VAL A 479 -14.87 -6.27 15.66
N ALA A 480 -15.63 -6.41 16.74
CA ALA A 480 -15.21 -5.99 18.08
C ALA A 480 -13.97 -6.76 18.56
N ILE A 481 -13.96 -8.09 18.44
CA ILE A 481 -12.83 -8.94 18.83
C ILE A 481 -11.59 -8.60 17.99
N CYS A 482 -11.73 -8.50 16.67
CA CYS A 482 -10.60 -8.18 15.78
C CYS A 482 -10.09 -6.75 15.98
N LEU A 483 -10.96 -5.78 16.30
CA LEU A 483 -10.51 -4.43 16.67
C LEU A 483 -9.67 -4.45 17.95
N ILE A 484 -10.06 -5.26 18.93
CA ILE A 484 -9.31 -5.43 20.17
C ILE A 484 -7.94 -6.06 19.89
N ILE A 485 -7.90 -7.15 19.14
CA ILE A 485 -6.66 -7.91 18.87
C ILE A 485 -5.72 -7.17 17.90
N TYR A 486 -6.23 -6.57 16.83
CA TYR A 486 -5.37 -5.99 15.78
C TYR A 486 -5.03 -4.51 16.00
N ALA A 487 -5.87 -3.77 16.73
CA ALA A 487 -5.66 -2.33 16.93
C ALA A 487 -5.45 -1.95 18.40
N ILE A 488 -6.28 -2.41 19.34
CA ILE A 488 -6.24 -1.91 20.73
C ILE A 488 -5.07 -2.53 21.50
N ILE A 489 -5.01 -3.86 21.62
CA ILE A 489 -3.98 -4.56 22.41
C ILE A 489 -2.57 -4.24 21.91
N PRO A 490 -2.27 -4.33 20.59
CA PRO A 490 -0.94 -4.04 20.08
C PRO A 490 -0.44 -2.64 20.42
N ASN A 491 -1.35 -1.66 20.44
CA ASN A 491 -1.03 -0.26 20.73
C ASN A 491 -1.05 0.09 22.21
N LEU A 492 -1.87 -0.60 23.00
CA LEU A 492 -1.97 -0.37 24.43
C LEU A 492 -0.84 -1.04 25.20
N PHE A 493 -0.49 -2.28 24.85
CA PHE A 493 0.53 -3.03 25.60
C PHE A 493 1.94 -2.49 25.37
N GLN A 494 2.19 -1.80 24.25
CA GLN A 494 3.46 -1.11 24.02
C GLN A 494 3.62 0.17 24.84
N THR A 495 2.55 0.70 25.46
CA THR A 495 2.61 1.92 26.29
C THR A 495 2.48 1.63 27.78
N LEU A 496 1.98 0.46 28.16
CA LEU A 496 1.78 0.09 29.56
C LEU A 496 3.02 -0.64 30.14
N ASP A 497 3.60 -0.08 31.19
CA ASP A 497 4.81 -0.62 31.82
C ASP A 497 4.64 -2.07 32.30
N TRP A 498 3.48 -2.40 32.87
CA TRP A 498 3.21 -3.77 33.34
C TRP A 498 3.33 -4.82 32.21
N ALA A 499 3.05 -4.44 30.96
CA ALA A 499 3.17 -5.34 29.81
C ALA A 499 4.60 -5.31 29.26
N ARG A 500 5.21 -4.13 29.15
CA ARG A 500 6.57 -3.94 28.62
C ARG A 500 7.65 -4.61 29.46
N TYR A 501 7.47 -4.73 30.77
CA TYR A 501 8.45 -5.36 31.67
C TYR A 501 8.05 -6.78 32.11
N ASN A 502 6.97 -7.34 31.55
CA ASN A 502 6.54 -8.68 31.91
C ASN A 502 7.47 -9.74 31.30
N GLU A 503 8.18 -10.50 32.13
CA GLU A 503 9.10 -11.56 31.68
C GLU A 503 8.45 -12.56 30.72
N SER A 504 7.17 -12.87 30.89
CA SER A 504 6.44 -13.78 29.99
C SER A 504 6.28 -13.23 28.58
N PHE A 505 6.28 -11.90 28.41
CA PHE A 505 6.18 -11.22 27.12
C PHE A 505 7.55 -10.89 26.50
N LEU A 506 8.62 -10.98 27.29
CA LEU A 506 10.00 -10.69 26.88
C LEU A 506 10.73 -11.91 26.29
N GLN A 507 9.97 -12.91 25.85
CA GLN A 507 10.52 -14.08 25.20
C GLN A 507 11.15 -13.72 23.84
N GLU A 508 12.29 -14.34 23.56
CA GLU A 508 13.04 -14.18 22.33
C GLU A 508 13.29 -15.53 21.67
N THR A 509 13.44 -15.52 20.34
CA THR A 509 13.84 -16.71 19.59
C THR A 509 15.31 -17.06 19.86
N LYS A 510 15.69 -18.32 19.67
CA LYS A 510 17.11 -18.72 19.82
C LYS A 510 17.98 -18.14 18.68
N ALA A 511 19.14 -17.57 19.04
CA ALA A 511 20.16 -17.17 18.09
C ALA A 511 20.66 -18.40 17.29
N LYS A 512 20.95 -18.21 16.00
CA LYS A 512 21.48 -19.30 15.15
C LYS A 512 22.56 -18.79 14.22
N THR A 513 23.76 -19.34 14.33
CA THR A 513 24.84 -19.12 13.36
C THR A 513 24.67 -20.06 12.17
N VAL A 514 24.60 -19.49 10.98
CA VAL A 514 24.54 -20.22 9.71
C VAL A 514 25.79 -19.92 8.90
N THR A 515 26.36 -20.95 8.26
CA THR A 515 27.45 -20.76 7.31
C THR A 515 26.83 -20.60 5.93
N ILE A 516 27.07 -19.46 5.29
CA ILE A 516 26.63 -19.17 3.93
C ILE A 516 27.80 -19.27 2.97
N THR A 517 27.54 -19.81 1.78
CA THR A 517 28.49 -19.76 0.67
C THR A 517 28.10 -18.58 -0.21
N ILE A 518 29.01 -17.64 -0.43
CA ILE A 518 28.81 -16.48 -1.29
C ILE A 518 29.86 -16.47 -2.39
N SER A 519 29.52 -15.94 -3.56
CA SER A 519 30.50 -15.62 -4.59
C SER A 519 31.40 -14.48 -4.10
N ALA A 520 32.71 -14.64 -4.18
CA ALA A 520 33.68 -13.63 -3.80
C ALA A 520 33.53 -12.36 -4.64
N LEU A 521 33.49 -11.22 -3.98
CA LEU A 521 33.44 -9.90 -4.62
C LEU A 521 34.86 -9.38 -4.91
N THR A 522 34.96 -8.29 -5.67
CA THR A 522 36.23 -7.58 -5.91
C THR A 522 36.94 -7.26 -4.60
N GLU A 523 36.19 -6.80 -3.59
CA GLU A 523 36.69 -6.51 -2.25
C GLU A 523 37.25 -7.75 -1.53
N ASP A 524 36.66 -8.95 -1.76
CA ASP A 524 37.15 -10.19 -1.16
C ASP A 524 38.44 -10.66 -1.83
N VAL A 525 38.60 -10.42 -3.13
CA VAL A 525 39.86 -10.71 -3.86
C VAL A 525 40.95 -9.72 -3.46
N GLU A 526 40.62 -8.42 -3.39
CA GLU A 526 41.52 -7.37 -2.91
C GLU A 526 41.96 -7.60 -1.45
N ALA A 527 41.07 -8.14 -0.62
CA ALA A 527 41.37 -8.54 0.76
C ALA A 527 42.06 -9.90 0.89
N GLY A 528 42.37 -10.59 -0.22
CA GLY A 528 43.04 -11.90 -0.23
C GLY A 528 42.20 -13.07 0.31
N LYS A 529 40.88 -12.89 0.45
CA LYS A 529 39.93 -13.91 0.89
C LYS A 529 39.50 -14.84 -0.26
N ALA A 530 39.79 -14.46 -1.50
CA ALA A 530 39.54 -15.23 -2.71
C ALA A 530 40.61 -14.95 -3.77
N GLU A 531 40.85 -15.90 -4.67
CA GLU A 531 41.79 -15.80 -5.78
C GLU A 531 41.20 -15.09 -7.00
N TYR A 532 39.89 -15.21 -7.21
CA TYR A 532 39.18 -14.56 -8.33
C TYR A 532 37.73 -14.23 -7.97
N ILE A 533 37.18 -13.20 -8.64
CA ILE A 533 35.79 -12.77 -8.47
C ILE A 533 34.87 -13.92 -8.87
N GLY A 534 33.93 -14.28 -7.99
CA GLY A 534 33.04 -15.42 -8.20
C GLY A 534 33.49 -16.72 -7.54
N GLN A 535 34.66 -16.78 -6.89
CA GLN A 535 35.04 -17.95 -6.10
C GLN A 535 34.07 -18.15 -4.92
N PRO A 536 33.53 -19.35 -4.69
CA PRO A 536 32.66 -19.60 -3.55
C PRO A 536 33.46 -19.55 -2.24
N ILE A 537 33.13 -18.58 -1.37
CA ILE A 537 33.71 -18.43 -0.03
C ILE A 537 32.65 -18.70 1.04
N GLN A 538 33.06 -19.31 2.16
CA GLN A 538 32.17 -19.56 3.30
C GLN A 538 32.29 -18.44 4.35
N ARG A 539 31.17 -17.80 4.68
CA ARG A 539 31.08 -16.78 5.73
C ARG A 539 30.10 -17.24 6.81
N GLN A 540 30.50 -17.17 8.07
CA GLN A 540 29.57 -17.37 9.17
C GLN A 540 28.74 -16.11 9.38
N HIS A 541 27.42 -16.28 9.48
CA HIS A 541 26.48 -15.20 9.75
C HIS A 541 25.59 -15.61 10.93
N THR A 542 25.57 -14.79 11.98
CA THR A 542 24.73 -15.02 13.15
C THR A 542 23.38 -14.33 12.96
N ILE A 543 22.31 -15.12 13.02
CA ILE A 543 20.94 -14.62 13.04
C ILE A 543 20.62 -14.21 14.47
N GLU A 544 20.41 -12.92 14.68
CA GLU A 544 20.05 -12.35 15.97
C GLU A 544 18.70 -12.87 16.49
N PRO A 545 18.54 -13.04 17.82
CA PRO A 545 17.25 -13.27 18.45
C PRO A 545 16.21 -12.23 18.04
N ALA A 546 14.98 -12.69 17.80
CA ALA A 546 13.84 -11.82 17.56
C ALA A 546 12.86 -11.92 18.73
N GLY A 547 12.19 -10.81 19.06
CA GLY A 547 11.12 -10.80 20.05
C GLY A 547 9.93 -11.66 19.58
N VAL A 548 9.39 -12.47 20.49
CA VAL A 548 8.21 -13.32 20.21
C VAL A 548 6.93 -12.49 20.28
N PHE A 549 6.69 -11.82 21.41
CA PHE A 549 5.47 -11.05 21.67
C PHE A 549 5.63 -9.54 21.46
N PHE A 550 6.85 -9.02 21.47
CA PHE A 550 7.14 -7.63 21.09
C PHE A 550 7.96 -7.60 19.81
N GLU A 551 7.88 -6.48 19.08
CA GLU A 551 8.67 -6.28 17.87
C GLU A 551 10.17 -6.38 18.16
N ASN A 552 10.61 -5.76 19.26
CA ASN A 552 11.96 -5.88 19.77
C ASN A 552 11.93 -6.10 21.29
N VAL A 553 12.89 -6.88 21.77
CA VAL A 553 13.20 -7.01 23.20
C VAL A 553 14.61 -6.48 23.37
N ALA A 554 14.77 -5.48 24.23
CA ALA A 554 16.07 -4.86 24.47
C ALA A 554 16.27 -4.65 25.97
N ARG A 555 17.50 -4.39 26.39
CA ARG A 555 17.78 -3.96 27.76
C ARG A 555 17.43 -2.48 27.94
N THR A 556 16.95 -2.12 29.13
CA THR A 556 16.65 -0.73 29.48
C THR A 556 17.91 0.14 29.45
N ASP A 557 19.03 -0.40 29.93
CA ASP A 557 20.36 0.20 29.77
C ASP A 557 21.23 -0.72 28.88
N PRO A 558 21.53 -0.32 27.63
CA PRO A 558 22.39 -1.09 26.73
C PRO A 558 23.82 -1.30 27.27
N ALA A 559 24.33 -0.42 28.14
CA ALA A 559 25.68 -0.50 28.68
C ALA A 559 25.81 -1.46 29.87
N ASP A 560 24.70 -1.83 30.51
CA ASP A 560 24.66 -2.73 31.66
C ASP A 560 24.02 -4.09 31.27
N PRO A 561 24.82 -5.18 31.14
CA PRO A 561 24.32 -6.52 30.87
C PRO A 561 23.41 -7.10 31.96
N SER A 562 23.33 -6.49 33.14
CA SER A 562 22.43 -6.89 34.23
C SER A 562 21.11 -6.13 34.23
N SER A 563 20.98 -5.07 33.42
CA SER A 563 19.79 -4.23 33.41
C SER A 563 18.56 -4.99 32.89
N PRO A 564 17.36 -4.69 33.41
CA PRO A 564 16.16 -5.43 33.04
C PRO A 564 15.84 -5.29 31.55
N LYS A 565 15.23 -6.32 30.99
CA LYS A 565 14.73 -6.29 29.61
C LYS A 565 13.41 -5.53 29.54
N VAL A 566 13.15 -4.92 28.40
CA VAL A 566 11.94 -4.16 28.07
C VAL A 566 11.48 -4.48 26.66
N GLY A 567 10.17 -4.62 26.51
CA GLY A 567 9.48 -4.80 25.23
C GLY A 567 9.32 -3.46 24.54
N LEU A 568 9.70 -3.41 23.26
CA LEU A 568 9.67 -2.21 22.44
C LEU A 568 8.90 -2.45 21.14
N GLY A 569 8.16 -1.43 20.70
CA GLY A 569 7.34 -1.46 19.50
C GLY A 569 6.05 -2.27 19.65
N ARG A 570 5.43 -2.59 18.51
CA ARG A 570 4.09 -3.21 18.46
C ARG A 570 4.07 -4.55 19.19
N PHE A 571 3.09 -4.75 20.07
CA PHE A 571 2.83 -6.06 20.67
C PHE A 571 2.11 -7.00 19.69
N HIS A 572 2.58 -8.24 19.60
CA HIS A 572 2.09 -9.30 18.71
C HIS A 572 0.92 -10.06 19.37
N ALA A 573 -0.22 -9.38 19.49
CA ALA A 573 -1.42 -9.96 20.10
C ALA A 573 -1.88 -11.26 19.42
N GLU A 574 -1.59 -11.42 18.12
CA GLU A 574 -1.91 -12.63 17.37
C GLU A 574 -1.16 -13.86 17.91
N ILE A 575 0.14 -13.71 18.17
CA ILE A 575 0.99 -14.76 18.75
C ILE A 575 0.59 -15.04 20.20
N TRP A 576 0.24 -13.99 20.95
CA TRP A 576 -0.24 -14.12 22.32
C TRP A 576 -1.57 -14.89 22.43
N VAL A 577 -2.54 -14.64 21.56
CA VAL A 577 -3.79 -15.42 21.54
C VAL A 577 -3.53 -16.87 21.17
N LEU A 578 -2.61 -17.14 20.24
CA LEU A 578 -2.24 -18.50 19.87
C LEU A 578 -1.46 -19.23 20.98
N SER A 579 -0.69 -18.53 21.80
CA SER A 579 0.05 -19.15 22.91
C SER A 579 -0.88 -19.66 24.02
N TRP A 580 -2.11 -19.15 24.12
CA TRP A 580 -3.14 -19.69 25.01
C TRP A 580 -3.53 -21.13 24.68
N LEU A 581 -3.24 -21.61 23.47
CA LEU A 581 -3.41 -23.00 23.07
C LEU A 581 -2.24 -23.90 23.49
N GLY A 582 -1.27 -23.38 24.25
CA GLY A 582 -0.09 -24.11 24.71
C GLY A 582 1.03 -24.21 23.68
N ILE A 583 1.03 -23.36 22.65
CA ILE A 583 2.07 -23.34 21.61
C ILE A 583 3.29 -22.53 22.10
N ASP A 584 4.46 -23.16 22.13
CA ASP A 584 5.74 -22.50 22.42
C ASP A 584 6.38 -21.96 21.15
N PHE A 585 6.54 -20.64 21.08
CA PHE A 585 7.08 -19.93 19.93
C PHE A 585 8.58 -19.61 20.03
N SER A 586 9.24 -19.93 21.15
CA SER A 586 10.67 -19.62 21.37
C SER A 586 11.63 -20.32 20.40
N HIS A 587 11.19 -21.43 19.80
CA HIS A 587 11.94 -22.23 18.83
C HIS A 587 11.73 -21.79 17.37
N TYR A 588 10.82 -20.85 17.13
CA TYR A 588 10.47 -20.42 15.78
C TYR A 588 11.46 -19.38 15.27
N LYS A 589 11.63 -19.32 13.95
CA LYS A 589 12.37 -18.23 13.29
C LYS A 589 11.50 -16.98 13.19
N LYS A 590 12.13 -15.81 13.11
CA LYS A 590 11.45 -14.53 12.85
C LYS A 590 10.45 -14.62 11.68
N ALA A 591 10.89 -15.15 10.53
CA ALA A 591 10.02 -15.32 9.36
C ALA A 591 8.79 -16.21 9.64
N GLN A 592 8.93 -17.26 10.46
CA GLN A 592 7.80 -18.13 10.84
C GLN A 592 6.82 -17.40 11.76
N LEU A 593 7.31 -16.62 12.73
CA LEU A 593 6.47 -15.78 13.59
C LEU A 593 5.65 -14.80 12.74
N VAL A 594 6.31 -14.12 11.78
CA VAL A 594 5.64 -13.20 10.85
C VAL A 594 4.57 -13.94 10.04
N ALA A 595 4.88 -15.10 9.47
CA ALA A 595 3.92 -15.90 8.70
C ALA A 595 2.70 -16.32 9.52
N ILE A 596 2.90 -16.75 10.77
CA ILE A 596 1.82 -17.17 11.67
C ILE A 596 0.88 -16.01 11.99
N ARG A 597 1.41 -14.81 12.20
CA ARG A 597 0.59 -13.61 12.43
C ARG A 597 -0.31 -13.31 11.23
N PHE A 598 0.25 -13.29 10.02
CA PHE A 598 -0.56 -13.05 8.83
C PHE A 598 -1.57 -14.17 8.56
N LEU A 599 -1.23 -15.43 8.84
CA LEU A 599 -2.21 -16.53 8.77
C LEU A 599 -3.33 -16.35 9.79
N PHE A 600 -3.01 -15.90 11.01
CA PHE A 600 -4.01 -15.55 12.01
C PHE A 600 -4.92 -14.44 11.48
N ASP A 601 -4.35 -13.34 10.96
CA ASP A 601 -5.10 -12.21 10.40
C ASP A 601 -6.06 -12.63 9.29
N ALA A 602 -5.66 -13.61 8.46
CA ALA A 602 -6.50 -14.14 7.40
C ALA A 602 -7.62 -15.07 7.87
N ILE A 603 -7.29 -16.01 8.78
CA ILE A 603 -8.14 -17.16 9.11
C ILE A 603 -9.03 -16.87 10.32
N PHE A 604 -8.47 -16.23 11.35
CA PHE A 604 -9.16 -16.02 12.63
C PHE A 604 -10.49 -15.24 12.49
N PRO A 605 -10.57 -14.15 11.69
CA PRO A 605 -11.85 -13.48 11.47
C PRO A 605 -12.90 -14.37 10.82
N LEU A 606 -12.50 -15.21 9.85
CA LEU A 606 -13.42 -16.15 9.19
C LEU A 606 -13.94 -17.20 10.18
N LEU A 607 -13.06 -17.76 11.02
CA LEU A 607 -13.43 -18.72 12.06
C LEU A 607 -14.45 -18.14 13.05
N LEU A 608 -14.22 -16.92 13.55
CA LEU A 608 -15.18 -16.24 14.42
C LEU A 608 -16.53 -16.07 13.73
N LEU A 609 -16.54 -15.63 12.47
CA LEU A 609 -17.78 -15.46 11.71
C LEU A 609 -18.53 -16.79 11.58
N PHE A 610 -17.86 -17.91 11.27
CA PHE A 610 -18.52 -19.21 11.20
C PHE A 610 -19.11 -19.62 12.54
N LEU A 611 -18.29 -19.66 13.60
CA LEU A 611 -18.70 -20.14 14.93
C LEU A 611 -19.88 -19.33 15.48
N ILE A 612 -19.76 -18.00 15.46
CA ILE A 612 -20.80 -17.11 16.01
C ILE A 612 -22.03 -17.12 15.11
N SER A 613 -21.87 -17.24 13.79
CA SER A 613 -23.00 -17.30 12.88
C SER A 613 -23.83 -18.57 13.06
N PHE A 614 -23.26 -19.69 13.49
CA PHE A 614 -24.04 -20.91 13.74
C PHE A 614 -24.93 -20.82 14.98
N VAL A 615 -24.47 -20.12 16.03
CA VAL A 615 -25.19 -19.96 17.29
C VAL A 615 -26.12 -18.74 17.35
N THR A 616 -26.09 -17.87 16.34
CA THR A 616 -26.91 -16.66 16.29
C THR A 616 -28.09 -16.80 15.32
N ASN A 617 -29.14 -16.00 15.57
CA ASN A 617 -30.38 -16.04 14.78
C ASN A 617 -30.13 -15.71 13.29
N PRO A 618 -30.58 -16.57 12.34
CA PRO A 618 -30.48 -16.30 10.92
C PRO A 618 -31.19 -15.01 10.50
N THR A 619 -30.68 -14.37 9.45
CA THR A 619 -31.36 -13.22 8.85
C THR A 619 -32.64 -13.69 8.12
N PRO A 620 -33.76 -12.95 8.17
CA PRO A 620 -35.01 -13.36 7.54
C PRO A 620 -34.85 -13.68 6.05
N LYS A 621 -35.40 -14.83 5.61
CA LYS A 621 -35.24 -15.36 4.24
C LYS A 621 -35.58 -14.32 3.18
N ARG A 622 -36.74 -13.64 3.30
CA ARG A 622 -37.22 -12.61 2.35
C ARG A 622 -36.21 -11.50 2.10
N HIS A 623 -35.46 -11.11 3.14
CA HIS A 623 -34.43 -10.08 3.03
C HIS A 623 -33.22 -10.58 2.26
N LEU A 624 -32.75 -11.79 2.59
CA LEU A 624 -31.63 -12.42 1.90
C LEU A 624 -31.97 -12.70 0.43
N ASP A 625 -33.18 -13.18 0.15
CA ASP A 625 -33.66 -13.41 -1.21
C ASP A 625 -33.59 -12.15 -2.06
N ARG A 626 -34.02 -11.01 -1.51
CA ARG A 626 -33.93 -9.71 -2.21
C ARG A 626 -32.48 -9.32 -2.49
N PHE A 627 -31.60 -9.41 -1.50
CA PHE A 627 -30.18 -9.05 -1.66
C PHE A 627 -29.49 -9.94 -2.70
N PHE A 628 -29.64 -11.27 -2.60
CA PHE A 628 -28.99 -12.20 -3.52
C PHE A 628 -29.64 -12.17 -4.91
N ALA A 629 -30.96 -11.96 -5.03
CA ALA A 629 -31.59 -11.72 -6.32
C ALA A 629 -30.99 -10.49 -7.03
N LYS A 630 -30.82 -9.38 -6.30
CA LYS A 630 -30.13 -8.18 -6.84
C LYS A 630 -28.72 -8.54 -7.32
N MET A 631 -27.93 -9.19 -6.47
CA MET A 631 -26.55 -9.56 -6.77
C MET A 631 -26.43 -10.51 -7.96
N HIS A 632 -27.38 -11.43 -8.15
CA HIS A 632 -27.39 -12.37 -9.27
C HIS A 632 -27.95 -11.77 -10.56
N THR A 633 -28.66 -10.64 -10.49
CA THR A 633 -29.25 -9.96 -11.65
C THR A 633 -28.17 -9.18 -12.41
N PRO A 634 -27.88 -9.51 -13.69
CA PRO A 634 -26.97 -8.74 -14.51
C PRO A 634 -27.40 -7.29 -14.69
N VAL A 635 -26.44 -6.40 -14.87
CA VAL A 635 -26.71 -4.99 -15.20
C VAL A 635 -27.24 -4.87 -16.63
N GLN A 636 -28.29 -4.07 -16.81
CA GLN A 636 -28.94 -3.78 -18.08
C GLN A 636 -28.44 -2.46 -18.69
N LYS A 637 -28.70 -2.27 -19.98
CA LYS A 637 -28.21 -1.10 -20.72
C LYS A 637 -28.99 0.17 -20.41
N THR A 638 -30.31 0.03 -20.23
CA THR A 638 -31.23 1.15 -19.98
C THR A 638 -31.78 1.09 -18.56
N PRO A 639 -32.10 2.25 -17.94
CA PRO A 639 -32.74 2.30 -16.62
C PRO A 639 -34.07 1.55 -16.55
N GLU A 640 -34.84 1.53 -17.64
CA GLU A 640 -36.14 0.87 -17.73
C GLU A 640 -35.99 -0.66 -17.73
N GLU A 641 -35.08 -1.20 -18.53
CA GLU A 641 -34.75 -2.63 -18.54
C GLU A 641 -34.19 -3.07 -17.18
N GLU A 642 -33.33 -2.22 -16.58
CA GLU A 642 -32.74 -2.46 -15.27
C GLU A 642 -33.81 -2.60 -14.18
N LYS A 643 -34.77 -1.68 -14.15
CA LYS A 643 -35.88 -1.72 -13.20
C LYS A 643 -36.70 -2.99 -13.37
N LYS A 644 -37.07 -3.32 -14.62
CA LYS A 644 -37.84 -4.52 -14.95
C LYS A 644 -37.13 -5.81 -14.55
N ALA A 645 -35.82 -5.92 -14.86
CA ALA A 645 -35.02 -7.09 -14.53
C ALA A 645 -34.87 -7.31 -13.01
N LEU A 646 -34.75 -6.22 -12.25
CA LEU A 646 -34.70 -6.29 -10.80
C LEU A 646 -36.05 -6.66 -10.18
N GLU A 647 -37.14 -6.07 -10.65
CA GLU A 647 -38.50 -6.40 -10.18
C GLU A 647 -38.82 -7.88 -10.40
N ASP A 648 -38.60 -8.41 -11.61
CA ASP A 648 -38.76 -9.84 -11.90
C ASP A 648 -37.88 -10.72 -11.00
N SER A 649 -36.66 -10.30 -10.72
CA SER A 649 -35.75 -11.06 -9.85
C SER A 649 -36.16 -11.01 -8.38
N TYR A 650 -36.79 -9.93 -7.92
CA TYR A 650 -37.32 -9.82 -6.56
C TYR A 650 -38.61 -10.62 -6.35
N GLU A 651 -39.44 -10.73 -7.39
CA GLU A 651 -40.63 -11.58 -7.38
C GLU A 651 -40.25 -13.07 -7.48
N ASN A 652 -39.23 -13.39 -8.28
CA ASN A 652 -38.79 -14.76 -8.56
C ASN A 652 -37.34 -15.05 -8.14
N PRO A 653 -36.95 -14.88 -6.86
CA PRO A 653 -35.55 -15.03 -6.42
C PRO A 653 -35.03 -16.46 -6.58
N GLU A 654 -35.93 -17.44 -6.59
CA GLU A 654 -35.59 -18.86 -6.68
C GLU A 654 -35.08 -19.26 -8.08
N LYS A 655 -35.27 -18.42 -9.12
CA LYS A 655 -34.83 -18.71 -10.49
C LYS A 655 -33.32 -18.96 -10.63
N PHE A 656 -32.52 -18.39 -9.73
CA PHE A 656 -31.06 -18.55 -9.70
C PHE A 656 -30.59 -19.82 -8.99
N LYS A 657 -31.47 -20.57 -8.29
CA LYS A 657 -31.06 -21.78 -7.56
C LYS A 657 -30.40 -22.83 -8.44
N LYS A 658 -30.91 -23.02 -9.67
CA LYS A 658 -30.39 -24.00 -10.64
C LYS A 658 -28.97 -23.69 -11.11
N ASP A 659 -28.60 -22.42 -11.05
CA ASP A 659 -27.31 -21.91 -11.50
C ASP A 659 -26.25 -21.96 -10.39
N LYS A 660 -26.64 -22.30 -9.15
CA LYS A 660 -25.71 -22.49 -8.03
C LYS A 660 -24.90 -23.77 -8.19
N ILE A 661 -23.65 -23.75 -7.70
CA ILE A 661 -22.82 -24.97 -7.56
C ILE A 661 -23.47 -25.94 -6.57
N LEU A 662 -24.01 -25.42 -5.45
CA LEU A 662 -24.66 -26.18 -4.39
C LEU A 662 -26.11 -25.71 -4.16
N PRO A 663 -27.09 -26.12 -4.99
CA PRO A 663 -28.46 -25.57 -5.00
C PRO A 663 -29.24 -25.68 -3.68
N LYS A 664 -28.96 -26.73 -2.88
CA LYS A 664 -29.64 -27.01 -1.60
C LYS A 664 -28.92 -26.41 -0.39
N SER A 665 -27.80 -25.69 -0.61
CA SER A 665 -26.98 -25.15 0.47
C SER A 665 -27.27 -23.66 0.73
N ASN A 666 -26.68 -23.15 1.82
CA ASN A 666 -26.67 -21.72 2.13
C ASN A 666 -25.60 -20.93 1.36
N TRP A 667 -24.90 -21.56 0.39
CA TRP A 667 -23.91 -20.91 -0.45
C TRP A 667 -24.55 -20.33 -1.71
N GLU A 668 -24.13 -19.13 -2.07
CA GLU A 668 -24.63 -18.32 -3.18
C GLU A 668 -23.63 -18.26 -4.34
N ILE A 669 -22.77 -19.28 -4.44
CA ILE A 669 -21.76 -19.39 -5.49
C ILE A 669 -22.41 -19.98 -6.74
N LEU A 670 -22.42 -19.22 -7.83
CA LEU A 670 -22.91 -19.64 -9.14
C LEU A 670 -21.89 -20.53 -9.85
N LYS A 671 -22.37 -21.40 -10.73
CA LYS A 671 -21.54 -22.21 -11.64
C LYS A 671 -20.71 -21.28 -12.52
N PRO A 672 -19.39 -21.52 -12.65
CA PRO A 672 -18.54 -20.68 -13.46
C PRO A 672 -18.96 -20.75 -14.93
N THR A 673 -19.07 -19.59 -15.57
CA THR A 673 -19.28 -19.52 -17.02
C THR A 673 -17.96 -19.73 -17.77
N LYS A 674 -18.02 -19.99 -19.08
CA LYS A 674 -16.80 -20.00 -19.93
C LYS A 674 -16.01 -18.69 -19.80
N LEU A 675 -16.72 -17.58 -19.66
CA LEU A 675 -16.11 -16.27 -19.48
C LEU A 675 -15.38 -16.16 -18.14
N ASP A 676 -15.92 -16.77 -17.07
CA ASP A 676 -15.24 -16.77 -15.77
C ASP A 676 -14.00 -17.67 -15.77
N LEU A 677 -14.05 -18.82 -16.46
CA LEU A 677 -12.88 -19.68 -16.64
C LEU A 677 -11.77 -18.97 -17.42
N LEU A 678 -12.12 -18.28 -18.52
CA LEU A 678 -11.17 -17.51 -19.31
C LEU A 678 -10.64 -16.29 -18.56
N GLY A 679 -11.50 -15.55 -17.85
CA GLY A 679 -11.13 -14.35 -17.12
C GLY A 679 -10.25 -14.64 -15.91
N PHE A 680 -10.72 -15.51 -15.01
CA PHE A 680 -9.97 -15.90 -13.81
C PHE A 680 -8.74 -16.75 -14.15
N GLY A 681 -8.89 -17.76 -15.00
CA GLY A 681 -7.78 -18.61 -15.45
C GLY A 681 -6.74 -17.83 -16.26
N GLY A 682 -7.18 -16.99 -17.21
CA GLY A 682 -6.30 -16.11 -17.97
C GLY A 682 -5.56 -15.10 -17.08
N SER A 683 -6.17 -14.63 -15.99
CA SER A 683 -5.49 -13.77 -15.01
C SER A 683 -4.33 -14.49 -14.33
N TRP A 684 -4.45 -15.78 -14.01
CA TRP A 684 -3.34 -16.57 -13.46
C TRP A 684 -2.21 -16.79 -14.48
N VAL A 685 -2.53 -16.92 -15.77
CA VAL A 685 -1.52 -16.94 -16.83
C VAL A 685 -0.74 -15.62 -16.86
N ILE A 686 -1.41 -14.47 -16.72
CA ILE A 686 -0.76 -13.16 -16.65
C ILE A 686 0.15 -13.05 -15.41
N VAL A 687 -0.26 -13.60 -14.26
CA VAL A 687 0.61 -13.71 -13.07
C VAL A 687 1.91 -14.44 -13.43
N GLY A 688 1.81 -15.59 -14.08
CA GLY A 688 2.99 -16.36 -14.54
C GLY A 688 3.85 -15.58 -15.52
N ILE A 689 3.25 -14.87 -16.47
CA ILE A 689 3.97 -14.02 -17.45
C ILE A 689 4.75 -12.91 -16.74
N ILE A 690 4.15 -12.22 -15.75
CA ILE A 690 4.82 -11.13 -15.03
C ILE A 690 6.03 -11.66 -14.24
N ILE A 691 5.88 -12.81 -13.57
CA ILE A 691 6.99 -13.46 -12.86
C ILE A 691 8.08 -13.87 -13.86
N LEU A 692 7.69 -14.45 -15.00
CA LEU A 692 8.63 -14.84 -16.06
C LEU A 692 9.39 -13.63 -16.63
N LEU A 693 8.71 -12.50 -16.84
CA LEU A 693 9.35 -11.26 -17.32
C LEU A 693 10.35 -10.71 -16.30
N LEU A 694 10.03 -10.78 -15.01
CA LEU A 694 10.97 -10.40 -13.95
C LEU A 694 12.20 -11.32 -13.95
N LEU A 695 11.99 -12.63 -14.06
CA LEU A 695 13.07 -13.63 -14.15
C LEU A 695 13.92 -13.46 -15.41
N LEU A 696 13.30 -13.16 -16.55
CA LEU A 696 13.99 -12.90 -17.79
C LEU A 696 14.85 -11.65 -17.66
N MET A 697 14.31 -10.56 -17.10
CA MET A 697 15.04 -9.31 -16.89
C MET A 697 16.32 -9.51 -16.07
N ILE A 698 16.28 -10.29 -15.00
CA ILE A 698 17.48 -10.56 -14.16
C ILE A 698 18.43 -11.61 -14.74
N SER A 699 18.03 -12.31 -15.81
CA SER A 699 18.86 -13.35 -16.45
C SER A 699 19.58 -12.85 -17.70
N ILE A 700 19.27 -11.65 -18.18
CA ILE A 700 19.96 -11.03 -19.32
C ILE A 700 21.37 -10.65 -18.82
N LYS A 701 22.39 -11.30 -19.36
CA LYS A 701 23.80 -10.97 -19.13
C LYS A 701 24.35 -10.10 -20.24
#